data_AF-A0A368VY03-F1
#
_entry.id   AF-A0A368VY03-F1
#
_cell.length_a   1.000
_cell.length_b   1.000
_cell.length_c   1.000
_cell.angle_alpha   90.00
_cell.angle_beta   90.00
_cell.angle_gamma   90.00
#
_symmetry.space_group_name_H-M   'P 1'
#
loop_
_entity.id
_entity.type
_entity.pdbx_description
1 polymer ?
#
loop_
_entity_poly.entity_id
_entity_poly.type
_entity_poly.pdbx_seq_one_letter_code
_entity_poly.pdbx_strand_id
1 'polypeptide(L)'
;MALTDERGAGSSPNGDGHSGHNGTFDRQPPQDLAAEQSVLGGMMLSKDAIADVVEAVRPNDFYRPAHQAIFDCVLDLYGRGEPADPVTVSAELERRNELTRVGGAPYLHTLIATVPTAANAGYYAEIVAEKAVLRRLVEAGTRIVQFGYNGAEGAAIEEVVDRAQAAIYDVTERRTSEDYAALEDLLQPTMDEIDAIASRGGESQGIATGFNDLDAVTNGLHPGQMVIVAARPGVGKALALDTPLPTPHGWTTMGEVTAGDRLLGADGAPTTVVSATEVLHDRVCHEIEFSDGTVIVADADHQWRLADGRVLTTQQLADLPHARLAIPAHGDLQLPRRHHPVSPYTLGVWLAAGNPADGNLRTERTDLVVNLELDGLAPATDQPLFHGEITEQLAALGAWQDHHLPEEYLRGSSEQRRALLAGLLDARGTVADDGTIRLTVSEPISVRARELVLGLGYPCTAVPARDGTGEDTATGDTDFDTSVLVFDSGTDEVFRLAEKNRLHKHNRPAGAHVPTRTIDHVRQVDSVPVRCVEVDAGDRLYLASRSMIPTHNSTLGLDFARAASIKQGLGSVIFSLEMGRTEIVMRMLSAEARIRLGDMRGGRMTDDDWTRLARRMSEISEAPLFVDDSPNLTMMEIRAKARRLKQRNDIGLIVVDYMQLMTSGKKVESRQQEVSEFSRNLKLLAKELDIPVVAISQLNRGPEQRNDRRPQLSDLRESGCLTSGTRLLRADTGAEVTFGELMETGQRPIVWSLDERMRMVPRPITNVFSSGVKEVFKVRLASGREIEATANHPMLTIHDWLPLGELDVGDRVAVPRSVPEPLGVEPMPEPEIIMLAHLIGDGSFVKRQPIRYASIDEANLEAVTEAAEHFGITPVRDEYAAAKVTTLRLPAPYRLTHGKRNPIAAWLEEMGLFGLRSYEKFIPERVFSLPREQIALFLRHLWATDGSVRWDEKYGQGRIYYTTTSRRLADDLSRLLLRIDVFARIKRVRKSGYRDSYHVLVYGAENQLKFLKESGVYGMRSIQADVVAEKLLPIIGNTNRDTVPKEVWERVRTLVSDRSMTHREFASHMETKFCGSVMWKHSPSRSRLAKAAAVLDDAELETLATSDVFWDEIVEITSLGEQPVYDATVDETHNFTANGIVMHNSLEQDADMVVLIHRPDAFERDDPRMGEADLILAKHRAGPTSTVTVAHQLHYSRFVDMAQE
;
A
#
# COMPACT_ATOMS: atom_id res chain seq x y z
N MET A 1 21.38 7.26 -82.57
CA MET A 1 21.36 6.08 -83.45
C MET A 1 21.04 4.87 -82.59
N ALA A 2 19.97 4.10 -82.77
CA ALA A 2 18.80 4.17 -83.67
C ALA A 2 17.64 3.45 -82.89
N LEU A 3 16.34 3.81 -82.94
CA LEU A 3 15.39 3.75 -84.07
C LEU A 3 15.40 2.36 -84.75
N THR A 4 14.32 1.61 -85.04
CA THR A 4 12.84 1.74 -85.17
C THR A 4 12.21 0.33 -84.93
N ASP A 5 10.90 0.01 -84.80
CA ASP A 5 9.57 0.68 -84.84
C ASP A 5 8.61 -0.23 -83.99
N GLU A 6 7.56 0.24 -83.29
CA GLU A 6 6.19 0.62 -83.70
C GLU A 6 5.20 -0.47 -84.23
N ARG A 7 3.92 -0.29 -83.84
CA ARG A 7 2.64 -0.95 -84.27
C ARG A 7 2.30 -2.34 -83.67
N GLY A 8 1.10 -2.59 -83.13
CA GLY A 8 -0.01 -1.67 -82.78
C GLY A 8 -1.40 -2.33 -82.63
N ALA A 9 -2.23 -1.75 -81.74
CA ALA A 9 -3.71 -1.83 -81.62
C ALA A 9 -4.44 -3.07 -81.00
N GLY A 10 -5.39 -2.78 -80.07
CA GLY A 10 -6.54 -3.68 -79.71
C GLY A 10 -6.63 -4.19 -78.26
N SER A 11 -6.63 -3.33 -77.23
CA SER A 11 -7.84 -2.94 -76.43
C SER A 11 -8.48 -4.01 -75.48
N SER A 12 -8.13 -3.93 -74.19
CA SER A 12 -8.82 -4.37 -72.95
C SER A 12 -9.28 -5.83 -72.75
N PRO A 13 -8.80 -6.48 -71.68
CA PRO A 13 -9.71 -6.95 -70.61
C PRO A 13 -9.20 -6.73 -69.16
N ASN A 14 -10.07 -6.98 -68.17
CA ASN A 14 -9.80 -6.87 -66.72
C ASN A 14 -8.85 -7.95 -66.18
N GLY A 15 -8.20 -7.69 -65.02
CA GLY A 15 -7.74 -8.74 -64.09
C GLY A 15 -6.40 -8.48 -63.40
N ASP A 16 -6.46 -7.95 -62.18
CA ASP A 16 -5.54 -8.02 -61.02
C ASP A 16 -4.05 -8.38 -61.19
N GLY A 17 -3.18 -7.54 -60.63
CA GLY A 17 -1.76 -7.85 -60.42
C GLY A 17 -0.85 -6.65 -60.15
N HIS A 18 -0.90 -6.06 -58.95
CA HIS A 18 0.11 -5.08 -58.51
C HIS A 18 1.09 -5.71 -57.52
N SER A 19 2.24 -6.14 -58.04
CA SER A 19 3.42 -6.47 -57.25
C SER A 19 4.08 -5.18 -56.73
N GLY A 20 4.22 -5.06 -55.42
CA GLY A 20 4.81 -3.88 -54.79
C GLY A 20 6.32 -3.78 -55.01
N HIS A 21 6.80 -2.58 -55.36
CA HIS A 21 8.22 -2.26 -55.26
C HIS A 21 8.60 -1.98 -53.81
N ASN A 22 9.19 -2.99 -53.15
CA ASN A 22 9.96 -2.81 -51.92
C ASN A 22 11.22 -1.98 -52.22
N GLY A 23 11.16 -0.67 -51.96
CA GLY A 23 12.34 0.16 -51.79
C GLY A 23 12.83 0.07 -50.34
N THR A 24 13.79 -0.80 -50.06
CA THR A 24 14.45 -0.87 -48.75
C THR A 24 15.16 0.46 -48.46
N PHE A 25 14.80 1.12 -47.35
CA PHE A 25 15.43 2.35 -46.88
C PHE A 25 16.84 2.07 -46.32
N ASP A 26 17.82 1.93 -47.21
CA ASP A 26 19.23 1.82 -46.83
C ASP A 26 19.81 3.21 -46.53
N ARG A 27 19.31 3.83 -45.44
CA ARG A 27 19.82 5.10 -44.90
C ARG A 27 20.74 4.79 -43.72
N GLN A 28 22.03 5.09 -43.87
CA GLN A 28 22.96 5.07 -42.74
C GLN A 28 22.45 5.99 -41.61
N PRO A 29 22.57 5.58 -40.33
CA PRO A 29 22.28 6.45 -39.20
C PRO A 29 23.15 7.72 -39.24
N PRO A 30 22.64 8.88 -38.77
CA PRO A 30 23.40 10.12 -38.66
C PRO A 30 24.75 9.95 -37.94
N GLN A 31 25.85 10.25 -38.64
CA GLN A 31 27.22 10.12 -38.15
C GLN A 31 28.11 11.19 -38.79
N ASP A 32 29.21 11.55 -38.12
CA ASP A 32 30.32 12.29 -38.73
C ASP A 32 31.64 11.73 -38.21
N LEU A 33 32.23 10.82 -38.99
CA LEU A 33 33.46 10.13 -38.61
C LEU A 33 34.68 11.08 -38.59
N ALA A 34 34.67 12.16 -39.38
CA ALA A 34 35.78 13.11 -39.38
C ALA A 34 35.75 13.99 -38.12
N ALA A 35 34.56 14.38 -37.67
CA ALA A 35 34.38 15.04 -36.38
C ALA A 35 34.80 14.12 -35.23
N GLU A 36 34.32 12.87 -35.17
CA GLU A 36 34.73 11.90 -34.13
C GLU A 36 36.25 11.69 -34.06
N GLN A 37 36.91 11.58 -35.22
CA GLN A 37 38.37 11.45 -35.27
C GLN A 37 39.10 12.71 -34.80
N SER A 38 38.57 13.89 -35.14
CA SER A 38 39.13 15.19 -34.73
C SER A 38 38.95 15.46 -33.24
N VAL A 39 37.85 15.00 -32.64
CA VAL A 39 37.61 15.03 -31.18
C VAL A 39 38.68 14.20 -30.46
N LEU A 40 38.78 12.89 -30.77
CA LEU A 40 39.71 11.99 -30.09
C LEU A 40 41.18 12.40 -30.28
N GLY A 41 41.56 12.80 -31.48
CA GLY A 41 42.89 13.32 -31.73
C GLY A 41 43.17 14.62 -30.99
N GLY A 42 42.18 15.52 -30.88
CA GLY A 42 42.30 16.80 -30.17
C GLY A 42 42.52 16.60 -28.68
N MET A 43 41.74 15.69 -28.08
CA MET A 43 41.91 15.25 -26.68
C MET A 43 43.30 14.65 -26.42
N MET A 44 43.84 13.85 -27.35
CA MET A 44 45.20 13.28 -27.23
C MET A 44 46.33 14.29 -27.54
N LEU A 45 46.00 15.50 -28.00
CA LEU A 45 46.96 16.58 -28.29
C LEU A 45 47.01 17.66 -27.20
N SER A 46 45.92 17.89 -26.48
CA SER A 46 45.83 18.91 -25.43
C SER A 46 44.94 18.47 -24.28
N LYS A 47 45.43 18.68 -23.05
CA LYS A 47 44.64 18.47 -21.83
C LYS A 47 43.39 19.36 -21.79
N ASP A 48 43.51 20.60 -22.26
CA ASP A 48 42.41 21.58 -22.21
C ASP A 48 41.25 21.14 -23.14
N ALA A 49 41.59 20.53 -24.28
CA ALA A 49 40.62 19.96 -25.22
C ALA A 49 39.85 18.76 -24.62
N ILE A 50 40.34 18.11 -23.57
CA ILE A 50 39.58 17.07 -22.85
C ILE A 50 38.43 17.70 -22.06
N ALA A 51 38.67 18.84 -21.40
CA ALA A 51 37.64 19.55 -20.64
C ALA A 51 36.49 20.01 -21.56
N ASP A 52 36.82 20.74 -22.63
CA ASP A 52 35.83 21.27 -23.59
C ASP A 52 34.95 20.16 -24.22
N VAL A 53 35.53 18.98 -24.48
CA VAL A 53 34.80 17.87 -25.11
C VAL A 53 33.88 17.15 -24.10
N VAL A 54 34.30 17.02 -22.84
CA VAL A 54 33.52 16.34 -21.79
C VAL A 54 32.23 17.09 -21.46
N GLU A 55 32.16 18.41 -21.63
CA GLU A 55 30.91 19.16 -21.51
C GLU A 55 29.88 18.79 -22.59
N ALA A 56 30.35 18.49 -23.81
CA ALA A 56 29.50 18.33 -24.99
C ALA A 56 29.09 16.88 -25.31
N VAL A 57 29.95 15.89 -25.03
CA VAL A 57 29.83 14.51 -25.57
C VAL A 57 29.98 13.45 -24.47
N ARG A 58 29.27 12.32 -24.62
CA ARG A 58 29.38 11.11 -23.79
C ARG A 58 29.91 9.92 -24.62
N PRO A 59 30.39 8.82 -24.01
CA PRO A 59 30.94 7.69 -24.75
C PRO A 59 29.95 7.14 -25.79
N ASN A 60 28.68 6.98 -25.41
CA ASN A 60 27.62 6.46 -26.29
C ASN A 60 27.22 7.40 -27.46
N ASP A 61 27.69 8.65 -27.48
CA ASP A 61 27.40 9.59 -28.58
C ASP A 61 28.29 9.35 -29.81
N PHE A 62 29.43 8.68 -29.68
CA PHE A 62 30.24 8.24 -30.83
C PHE A 62 29.55 7.09 -31.57
N TYR A 63 29.49 7.14 -32.90
CA TYR A 63 28.90 6.09 -33.73
C TYR A 63 29.75 4.83 -33.80
N ARG A 64 31.09 4.96 -33.79
CA ARG A 64 31.99 3.79 -33.82
C ARG A 64 32.31 3.28 -32.42
N PRO A 65 32.06 1.99 -32.09
CA PRO A 65 32.47 1.40 -30.82
C PRO A 65 33.98 1.50 -30.53
N ALA A 66 34.82 1.54 -31.56
CA ALA A 66 36.25 1.79 -31.43
C ALA A 66 36.55 3.20 -30.89
N HIS A 67 35.76 4.19 -31.26
CA HIS A 67 35.90 5.56 -30.76
C HIS A 67 35.37 5.70 -29.33
N GLN A 68 34.29 4.99 -28.98
CA GLN A 68 33.77 4.89 -27.61
C GLN A 68 34.86 4.40 -26.65
N ALA A 69 35.50 3.26 -26.97
CA ALA A 69 36.56 2.69 -26.13
C ALA A 69 37.82 3.57 -26.02
N ILE A 70 38.20 4.30 -27.09
CA ILE A 70 39.30 5.27 -27.02
C ILE A 70 38.91 6.46 -26.13
N PHE A 71 37.67 6.95 -26.23
CA PHE A 71 37.15 8.03 -25.39
C PHE A 71 37.16 7.65 -23.91
N ASP A 72 36.60 6.48 -23.55
CA ASP A 72 36.60 5.95 -22.18
C ASP A 72 38.02 5.77 -21.63
N CYS A 73 38.95 5.32 -22.46
CA CYS A 73 40.36 5.21 -22.10
C CYS A 73 41.01 6.57 -21.80
N VAL A 74 40.72 7.58 -22.62
CA VAL A 74 41.22 8.96 -22.43
C VAL A 74 40.64 9.57 -21.15
N LEU A 75 39.34 9.37 -20.88
CA LEU A 75 38.69 9.86 -19.66
C LEU A 75 39.25 9.23 -18.39
N ASP A 76 39.50 7.92 -18.39
CA ASP A 76 40.05 7.22 -17.22
C ASP A 76 41.50 7.63 -16.92
N LEU A 77 42.33 7.83 -17.96
CA LEU A 77 43.68 8.41 -17.78
C LEU A 77 43.60 9.84 -17.22
N TYR A 78 42.72 10.67 -17.77
CA TYR A 78 42.50 12.04 -17.31
C TYR A 78 42.00 12.10 -15.86
N GLY A 79 41.06 11.24 -15.49
CA GLY A 79 40.52 11.12 -14.13
C GLY A 79 41.56 10.64 -13.10
N ARG A 80 42.54 9.84 -13.51
CA ARG A 80 43.72 9.48 -12.70
C ARG A 80 44.80 10.57 -12.66
N GLY A 81 44.62 11.67 -13.39
CA GLY A 81 45.61 12.75 -13.51
C GLY A 81 46.82 12.39 -14.40
N GLU A 82 46.75 11.29 -15.15
CA GLU A 82 47.77 10.86 -16.10
C GLU A 82 47.60 11.59 -17.44
N PRO A 83 48.69 11.91 -18.16
CA PRO A 83 48.58 12.51 -19.49
C PRO A 83 47.99 11.49 -20.47
N ALA A 84 46.89 11.84 -21.13
CA ALA A 84 46.29 11.02 -22.18
C ALA A 84 46.90 11.39 -23.55
N ASP A 85 47.96 10.69 -23.95
CA ASP A 85 48.64 10.81 -25.24
C ASP A 85 48.60 9.45 -25.98
N PRO A 86 48.99 9.34 -27.26
CA PRO A 86 48.89 8.07 -28.00
C PRO A 86 49.68 6.92 -27.38
N VAL A 87 50.74 7.19 -26.62
CA VAL A 87 51.58 6.18 -25.97
C VAL A 87 50.89 5.68 -24.70
N THR A 88 50.41 6.58 -23.85
CA THR A 88 49.69 6.18 -22.62
C THR A 88 48.34 5.54 -22.93
N VAL A 89 47.57 6.09 -23.87
CA VAL A 89 46.32 5.51 -24.38
C VAL A 89 46.56 4.14 -25.02
N SER A 90 47.64 3.96 -25.80
CA SER A 90 47.98 2.63 -26.35
C SER A 90 48.31 1.62 -25.25
N ALA A 91 49.08 2.01 -24.23
CA ALA A 91 49.48 1.11 -23.15
C ALA A 91 48.29 0.73 -22.23
N GLU A 92 47.37 1.66 -22.00
CA GLU A 92 46.12 1.43 -21.27
C GLU A 92 45.20 0.47 -22.04
N LEU A 93 44.98 0.71 -23.34
CA LEU A 93 44.18 -0.18 -24.19
C LEU A 93 44.81 -1.56 -24.39
N GLU A 94 46.14 -1.67 -24.34
CA GLU A 94 46.83 -2.97 -24.35
C GLU A 94 46.58 -3.73 -23.05
N ARG A 95 46.66 -3.06 -21.89
CA ARG A 95 46.33 -3.65 -20.58
C ARG A 95 44.87 -4.15 -20.52
N ARG A 96 43.95 -3.44 -21.17
CA ARG A 96 42.53 -3.82 -21.29
C ARG A 96 42.25 -4.92 -22.32
N ASN A 97 43.25 -5.34 -23.11
CA ASN A 97 43.09 -6.21 -24.30
C ASN A 97 42.19 -5.62 -25.40
N GLU A 98 42.04 -4.30 -25.45
CA GLU A 98 41.18 -3.59 -26.42
C GLU A 98 41.96 -2.95 -27.57
N LEU A 99 43.28 -2.80 -27.47
CA LEU A 99 44.13 -2.15 -28.47
C LEU A 99 43.91 -2.69 -29.90
N THR A 100 43.80 -4.02 -30.05
CA THR A 100 43.54 -4.67 -31.34
C THR A 100 42.14 -4.35 -31.88
N ARG A 101 41.14 -4.20 -30.99
CA ARG A 101 39.74 -3.91 -31.35
C ARG A 101 39.55 -2.47 -31.84
N VAL A 102 40.35 -1.53 -31.35
CA VAL A 102 40.28 -0.12 -31.77
C VAL A 102 41.10 0.22 -33.02
N GLY A 103 41.85 -0.74 -33.58
CA GLY A 103 42.69 -0.54 -34.78
C GLY A 103 44.21 -0.50 -34.52
N GLY A 104 44.65 -0.73 -33.29
CA GLY A 104 46.06 -0.77 -32.89
C GLY A 104 46.70 0.61 -32.72
N ALA A 105 47.92 0.64 -32.17
CA ALA A 105 48.70 1.87 -31.96
C ALA A 105 48.83 2.79 -33.21
N PRO A 106 48.96 2.28 -34.45
CA PRO A 106 48.98 3.14 -35.64
C PRO A 106 47.70 3.96 -35.83
N TYR A 107 46.54 3.47 -35.35
CA TYR A 107 45.29 4.21 -35.46
C TYR A 107 45.28 5.45 -34.57
N LEU A 108 45.80 5.37 -33.34
CA LEU A 108 45.89 6.52 -32.42
C LEU A 108 46.75 7.65 -32.99
N HIS A 109 47.87 7.32 -33.64
CA HIS A 109 48.67 8.31 -34.38
C HIS A 109 47.94 8.88 -35.60
N THR A 110 47.08 8.10 -36.25
CA THR A 110 46.23 8.57 -37.36
C THR A 110 45.18 9.57 -36.87
N LEU A 111 44.59 9.34 -35.70
CA LEU A 111 43.65 10.27 -35.06
C LEU A 111 44.31 11.63 -34.81
N ILE A 112 45.49 11.67 -34.18
CA ILE A 112 46.25 12.91 -34.01
C ILE A 112 46.57 13.59 -35.35
N ALA A 113 47.03 12.84 -36.35
CA ALA A 113 47.37 13.40 -37.67
C ALA A 113 46.17 13.97 -38.44
N THR A 114 44.94 13.66 -38.01
CA THR A 114 43.70 14.14 -38.64
C THR A 114 43.27 15.51 -38.10
N VAL A 115 43.75 15.91 -36.92
CA VAL A 115 43.31 17.12 -36.21
C VAL A 115 43.91 18.38 -36.86
N PRO A 116 43.10 19.34 -37.32
CA PRO A 116 43.62 20.60 -37.85
C PRO A 116 44.21 21.50 -36.75
N THR A 117 43.50 21.61 -35.61
CA THR A 117 43.92 22.36 -34.42
C THR A 117 43.21 21.79 -33.18
N ALA A 118 43.95 21.48 -32.09
CA ALA A 118 43.35 20.93 -30.87
C ALA A 118 42.33 21.87 -30.19
N ALA A 119 42.51 23.20 -30.32
CA ALA A 119 41.59 24.22 -29.79
C ALA A 119 40.16 24.18 -30.42
N ASN A 120 39.95 23.43 -31.50
CA ASN A 120 38.64 23.27 -32.12
C ASN A 120 37.92 21.97 -31.67
N ALA A 121 38.48 21.22 -30.71
CA ALA A 121 37.92 19.94 -30.29
C ALA A 121 36.48 20.05 -29.77
N GLY A 122 36.16 21.08 -28.98
CA GLY A 122 34.80 21.37 -28.52
C GLY A 122 33.79 21.57 -29.67
N TYR A 123 34.17 22.30 -30.72
CA TYR A 123 33.32 22.49 -31.91
C TYR A 123 33.07 21.17 -32.68
N TYR A 124 34.08 20.31 -32.80
CA TYR A 124 33.88 18.98 -33.38
C TYR A 124 33.03 18.08 -32.47
N ALA A 125 33.10 18.26 -31.15
CA ALA A 125 32.27 17.54 -30.18
C ALA A 125 30.79 17.96 -30.28
N GLU A 126 30.47 19.24 -30.49
CA GLU A 126 29.11 19.68 -30.79
C GLU A 126 28.53 18.97 -32.02
N ILE A 127 29.32 18.81 -33.10
CA ILE A 127 28.90 18.07 -34.30
C ILE A 127 28.59 16.60 -33.98
N VAL A 128 29.43 15.93 -33.17
CA VAL A 128 29.18 14.54 -32.74
C VAL A 128 27.90 14.44 -31.90
N ALA A 129 27.69 15.37 -30.96
CA ALA A 129 26.49 15.44 -30.14
C ALA A 129 25.21 15.66 -30.98
N GLU A 130 25.23 16.56 -31.96
CA GLU A 130 24.12 16.73 -32.91
C GLU A 130 23.79 15.43 -33.65
N LYS A 131 24.80 14.71 -34.15
CA LYS A 131 24.57 13.44 -34.85
C LYS A 131 24.02 12.38 -33.90
N ALA A 132 24.48 12.33 -32.65
CA ALA A 132 23.98 11.41 -31.64
C ALA A 132 22.49 11.65 -31.31
N VAL A 133 22.07 12.91 -31.13
CA VAL A 133 20.65 13.27 -30.95
C VAL A 133 19.82 12.84 -32.16
N LEU A 134 20.31 13.07 -33.38
CA LEU A 134 19.63 12.62 -34.60
C LEU A 134 19.55 11.09 -34.72
N ARG A 135 20.54 10.32 -34.22
CA ARG A 135 20.43 8.85 -34.12
C ARG A 135 19.39 8.43 -33.10
N ARG A 136 19.42 8.98 -31.89
CA ARG A 136 18.41 8.70 -30.84
C ARG A 136 16.99 8.96 -31.35
N LEU A 137 16.79 10.03 -32.12
CA LEU A 137 15.50 10.33 -32.75
C LEU A 137 15.04 9.26 -33.76
N VAL A 138 15.97 8.74 -34.58
CA VAL A 138 15.67 7.65 -35.53
C VAL A 138 15.32 6.37 -34.78
N GLU A 139 16.08 6.02 -33.73
CA GLU A 139 15.83 4.83 -32.90
C GLU A 139 14.50 4.92 -32.13
N ALA A 140 14.16 6.09 -31.58
CA ALA A 140 12.88 6.36 -30.96
C ALA A 140 11.73 6.24 -31.96
N GLY A 141 11.87 6.84 -33.15
CA GLY A 141 10.91 6.69 -34.25
C GLY A 141 10.68 5.22 -34.65
N THR A 142 11.75 4.42 -34.73
CA THR A 142 11.64 2.98 -34.99
C THR A 142 10.93 2.23 -33.86
N ARG A 143 11.23 2.53 -32.59
CA ARG A 143 10.53 1.96 -31.42
C ARG A 143 9.03 2.30 -31.43
N ILE A 144 8.66 3.54 -31.74
CA ILE A 144 7.26 3.99 -31.80
C ILE A 144 6.49 3.27 -32.92
N VAL A 145 7.11 3.09 -34.09
CA VAL A 145 6.53 2.29 -35.18
C VAL A 145 6.33 0.84 -34.75
N GLN A 146 7.29 0.24 -34.04
CA GLN A 146 7.14 -1.12 -33.48
C GLN A 146 6.01 -1.21 -32.44
N PHE A 147 5.86 -0.22 -31.56
CA PHE A 147 4.73 -0.18 -30.60
C PHE A 147 3.39 -0.12 -31.33
N GLY A 148 3.28 0.64 -32.43
CA GLY A 148 2.08 0.71 -33.26
C GLY A 148 1.70 -0.62 -33.95
N TYR A 149 2.68 -1.44 -34.35
CA TYR A 149 2.41 -2.78 -34.90
C TYR A 149 2.09 -3.82 -33.81
N ASN A 150 2.80 -3.78 -32.68
CA ASN A 150 2.64 -4.76 -31.60
C ASN A 150 1.38 -4.51 -30.74
N GLY A 151 0.89 -3.27 -30.69
CA GLY A 151 -0.35 -2.90 -29.98
C GLY A 151 -1.63 -3.57 -30.52
N ALA A 152 -1.56 -4.22 -31.68
CA ALA A 152 -2.67 -5.00 -32.23
C ALA A 152 -2.97 -6.30 -31.45
N GLU A 153 -2.06 -6.76 -30.59
CA GLU A 153 -2.17 -8.03 -29.84
C GLU A 153 -2.51 -7.85 -28.35
N GLY A 154 -3.39 -6.88 -28.04
CA GLY A 154 -4.13 -6.87 -26.75
C GLY A 154 -3.56 -6.01 -25.62
N ALA A 155 -2.53 -5.20 -25.87
CA ALA A 155 -2.18 -4.10 -24.97
C ALA A 155 -3.25 -2.99 -25.01
N ALA A 156 -3.46 -2.28 -23.89
CA ALA A 156 -4.32 -1.11 -23.89
C ALA A 156 -3.71 0.01 -24.76
N ILE A 157 -4.53 0.71 -25.53
CA ILE A 157 -4.07 1.80 -26.43
C ILE A 157 -3.32 2.89 -25.63
N GLU A 158 -3.73 3.13 -24.39
CA GLU A 158 -3.11 4.07 -23.46
C GLU A 158 -1.64 3.69 -23.15
N GLU A 159 -1.34 2.42 -22.86
CA GLU A 159 0.03 1.94 -22.61
C GLU A 159 0.94 2.13 -23.84
N VAL A 160 0.40 1.89 -25.03
CA VAL A 160 1.11 2.08 -26.31
C VAL A 160 1.44 3.56 -26.53
N VAL A 161 0.52 4.46 -26.18
CA VAL A 161 0.71 5.91 -26.26
C VAL A 161 1.75 6.40 -25.24
N ASP A 162 1.68 5.94 -23.99
CA ASP A 162 2.63 6.32 -22.94
C ASP A 162 4.06 5.86 -23.26
N ARG A 163 4.22 4.63 -23.74
CA ARG A 163 5.52 4.10 -24.20
C ARG A 163 6.05 4.88 -25.39
N ALA A 164 5.18 5.33 -26.30
CA ALA A 164 5.58 6.19 -27.41
C ALA A 164 6.01 7.60 -26.94
N GLN A 165 5.31 8.19 -25.96
CA GLN A 165 5.69 9.47 -25.36
C GLN A 165 7.04 9.39 -24.64
N ALA A 166 7.26 8.34 -23.83
CA ALA A 166 8.53 8.09 -23.15
C ALA A 166 9.69 7.93 -24.15
N ALA A 167 9.48 7.20 -25.26
CA ALA A 167 10.49 7.03 -26.29
C ALA A 167 10.88 8.32 -27.02
N ILE A 168 9.95 9.27 -27.21
CA ILE A 168 10.28 10.62 -27.73
C ILE A 168 11.06 11.42 -26.68
N TYR A 169 10.65 11.34 -25.41
CA TYR A 169 11.26 12.12 -24.33
C TYR A 169 12.74 11.72 -24.06
N ASP A 170 13.05 10.42 -24.14
CA ASP A 170 14.42 9.84 -24.15
C ASP A 170 15.38 10.52 -25.15
N VAL A 171 14.86 11.13 -26.22
CA VAL A 171 15.67 11.81 -27.26
C VAL A 171 16.09 13.21 -26.81
N THR A 172 15.21 13.90 -26.08
CA THR A 172 15.40 15.28 -25.63
C THR A 172 16.18 15.40 -24.32
N GLU A 173 16.18 14.36 -23.49
CA GLU A 173 16.86 14.41 -22.21
C GLU A 173 18.38 14.19 -22.38
N ARG A 174 19.17 15.24 -22.12
CA ARG A 174 20.56 15.04 -21.69
C ARG A 174 20.48 14.36 -20.34
N ARG A 175 20.65 13.03 -20.29
CA ARG A 175 20.72 12.29 -19.03
C ARG A 175 21.92 12.81 -18.22
N THR A 176 21.64 13.68 -17.26
CA THR A 176 22.57 14.07 -16.19
C THR A 176 22.72 12.90 -15.25
N SER A 177 23.61 11.97 -15.59
CA SER A 177 24.03 10.90 -14.68
C SER A 177 24.93 11.48 -13.58
N GLU A 178 24.45 11.45 -12.34
CA GLU A 178 25.11 10.95 -11.11
C GLU A 178 26.65 11.18 -10.94
N ASP A 179 27.20 11.54 -9.78
CA ASP A 179 26.57 11.61 -8.44
C ASP A 179 27.32 12.50 -7.41
N TYR A 180 28.28 13.33 -7.85
CA TYR A 180 29.10 14.15 -6.94
C TYR A 180 29.33 15.56 -7.50
N ALA A 181 28.84 16.57 -6.78
CA ALA A 181 29.33 17.95 -6.92
C ALA A 181 30.53 18.16 -5.99
N ALA A 182 31.57 18.87 -6.43
CA ALA A 182 32.63 19.26 -5.52
C ALA A 182 32.09 20.29 -4.51
N LEU A 183 32.57 20.25 -3.26
CA LEU A 183 32.14 21.20 -2.24
C LEU A 183 32.40 22.66 -2.67
N GLU A 184 33.46 22.90 -3.45
CA GLU A 184 33.79 24.21 -4.03
C GLU A 184 32.68 24.74 -4.97
N ASP A 185 32.09 23.86 -5.80
CA ASP A 185 31.00 24.20 -6.73
C ASP A 185 29.67 24.49 -5.99
N LEU A 186 29.47 23.87 -4.83
CA LEU A 186 28.30 24.09 -3.96
C LEU A 186 28.47 25.31 -3.04
N LEU A 187 29.70 25.63 -2.64
CA LEU A 187 29.98 26.71 -1.71
C LEU A 187 29.56 28.07 -2.27
N GLN A 188 29.83 28.38 -3.54
CA GLN A 188 29.46 29.69 -4.09
C GLN A 188 27.92 29.89 -4.15
N PRO A 189 27.11 28.96 -4.71
CA PRO A 189 25.65 29.05 -4.63
C PRO A 189 25.10 29.14 -3.20
N THR A 190 25.64 28.35 -2.26
CA THR A 190 25.22 28.41 -0.85
C THR A 190 25.61 29.73 -0.18
N MET A 191 26.76 30.32 -0.51
CA MET A 191 27.13 31.65 -0.01
C MET A 191 26.26 32.75 -0.63
N ASP A 192 25.95 32.67 -1.93
CA ASP A 192 25.04 33.59 -2.61
C ASP A 192 23.62 33.52 -2.01
N GLU A 193 23.17 32.32 -1.62
CA GLU A 193 21.90 32.10 -0.91
C GLU A 193 21.94 32.67 0.53
N ILE A 194 23.03 32.44 1.27
CA ILE A 194 23.24 33.03 2.61
C ILE A 194 23.30 34.58 2.54
N ASP A 195 23.96 35.15 1.53
CA ASP A 195 23.98 36.60 1.31
C ASP A 195 22.60 37.14 0.87
N ALA A 196 21.82 36.38 0.10
CA ALA A 196 20.44 36.70 -0.21
C ALA A 196 19.52 36.67 1.02
N ILE A 197 19.77 35.77 1.98
CA ILE A 197 19.06 35.70 3.28
C ILE A 197 19.49 36.88 4.17
N ALA A 198 20.79 37.14 4.29
CA ALA A 198 21.34 38.22 5.11
C ALA A 198 20.90 39.61 4.63
N SER A 199 20.87 39.83 3.30
CA SER A 199 20.42 41.09 2.70
C SER A 199 18.90 41.33 2.81
N ARG A 200 18.11 40.29 3.12
CA ARG A 200 16.66 40.39 3.38
C ARG A 200 16.29 40.46 4.86
N GLY A 201 17.27 40.45 5.77
CA GLY A 201 17.04 40.60 7.21
C GLY A 201 17.25 39.33 8.04
N GLY A 202 17.72 38.23 7.45
CA GLY A 202 18.14 37.02 8.17
C GLY A 202 17.12 35.88 8.22
N GLU A 203 15.98 36.00 7.54
CA GLU A 203 14.97 34.95 7.43
C GLU A 203 15.00 34.29 6.04
N SER A 204 15.20 32.97 6.00
CA SER A 204 15.20 32.18 4.77
C SER A 204 13.78 31.72 4.43
N GLN A 205 12.88 32.66 4.14
CA GLN A 205 11.45 32.33 4.02
C GLN A 205 11.17 31.34 2.85
N GLY A 206 10.61 30.19 3.19
CA GLY A 206 9.87 29.34 2.26
C GLY A 206 8.53 29.98 1.89
N ILE A 207 7.65 29.23 1.22
CA ILE A 207 6.32 29.73 0.83
C ILE A 207 5.48 29.92 2.09
N ALA A 208 5.08 31.15 2.39
CA ALA A 208 4.32 31.44 3.60
C ALA A 208 2.94 30.74 3.55
N THR A 209 2.59 30.03 4.62
CA THR A 209 1.29 29.35 4.78
C THR A 209 0.14 30.33 4.92
N GLY A 210 0.45 31.59 5.28
CA GLY A 210 -0.53 32.65 5.46
C GLY A 210 -1.09 32.74 6.88
N PHE A 211 -0.44 32.03 7.83
CA PHE A 211 -0.66 32.07 9.27
C PHE A 211 0.65 32.46 9.95
N ASN A 212 0.74 33.67 10.51
CA ASN A 212 2.02 34.23 10.99
C ASN A 212 2.67 33.36 12.07
N ASP A 213 1.85 32.81 12.98
CA ASP A 213 2.33 31.98 14.09
C ASP A 213 2.80 30.58 13.64
N LEU A 214 2.27 30.07 12.51
CA LEU A 214 2.77 28.85 11.88
C LEU A 214 4.05 29.13 11.11
N ASP A 215 4.06 30.20 10.32
CA ASP A 215 5.22 30.64 9.52
C ASP A 215 6.42 31.01 10.42
N ALA A 216 6.20 31.53 11.64
CA ALA A 216 7.25 31.76 12.63
C ALA A 216 7.88 30.46 13.20
N VAL A 217 7.20 29.32 13.10
CA VAL A 217 7.69 28.00 13.58
C VAL A 217 8.26 27.16 12.43
N THR A 218 7.67 27.25 11.25
CA THR A 218 8.08 26.50 10.05
C THR A 218 9.08 27.23 9.17
N ASN A 219 9.13 28.57 9.27
CA ASN A 219 9.80 29.47 8.32
C ASN A 219 9.23 29.33 6.88
N GLY A 220 7.95 28.95 6.77
CA GLY A 220 7.25 28.67 5.52
C GLY A 220 7.35 27.22 5.06
N LEU A 221 6.84 26.93 3.86
CA LEU A 221 6.92 25.62 3.20
C LEU A 221 8.12 25.63 2.24
N HIS A 222 9.09 24.74 2.46
CA HIS A 222 10.32 24.74 1.66
C HIS A 222 10.25 23.82 0.43
N PRO A 223 11.01 24.12 -0.64
CA PRO A 223 11.27 23.21 -1.75
C PRO A 223 11.65 21.79 -1.29
N GLY A 224 11.23 20.79 -2.07
CA GLY A 224 11.51 19.38 -1.77
C GLY A 224 10.74 18.76 -0.59
N GLN A 225 9.93 19.53 0.16
CA GLN A 225 9.18 19.02 1.33
C GLN A 225 7.87 18.30 0.94
N MET A 226 7.56 17.22 1.67
CA MET A 226 6.22 16.64 1.73
C MET A 226 5.58 17.00 3.07
N VAL A 227 4.40 17.60 3.01
CA VAL A 227 3.64 18.08 4.18
C VAL A 227 2.31 17.35 4.23
N ILE A 228 2.04 16.61 5.31
CA ILE A 228 0.73 16.00 5.54
C ILE A 228 -0.12 16.91 6.41
N VAL A 229 -1.33 17.21 5.95
CA VAL A 229 -2.35 17.94 6.69
C VAL A 229 -3.46 16.96 7.05
N ALA A 230 -3.62 16.65 8.34
CA ALA A 230 -4.52 15.61 8.81
C ALA A 230 -5.66 16.17 9.66
N ALA A 231 -6.90 15.78 9.35
CA ALA A 231 -8.08 16.21 10.08
C ALA A 231 -9.09 15.07 10.28
N ARG A 232 -9.96 15.19 11.28
CA ARG A 232 -11.15 14.33 11.40
C ARG A 232 -12.24 14.78 10.41
N PRO A 233 -13.08 13.86 9.88
CA PRO A 233 -14.28 14.22 9.14
C PRO A 233 -15.23 15.16 9.93
N GLY A 234 -15.92 16.07 9.24
CA GLY A 234 -16.74 17.12 9.88
C GLY A 234 -18.08 16.62 10.46
N VAL A 235 -18.32 16.89 11.75
CA VAL A 235 -19.48 16.43 12.57
C VAL A 235 -20.82 17.16 12.29
N GLY A 236 -21.06 17.60 11.05
CA GLY A 236 -22.13 18.54 10.68
C GLY A 236 -23.19 17.99 9.71
N LYS A 237 -23.58 16.71 9.83
CA LYS A 237 -24.44 16.04 8.83
C LYS A 237 -25.48 15.08 9.40
N ALA A 238 -26.11 15.41 10.52
CA ALA A 238 -26.97 14.46 11.23
C ALA A 238 -28.41 14.35 10.64
N LEU A 239 -29.00 13.16 10.75
CA LEU A 239 -30.39 12.82 10.38
C LEU A 239 -31.19 12.41 11.62
N ALA A 240 -32.50 12.59 11.61
CA ALA A 240 -33.38 12.19 12.72
C ALA A 240 -33.32 10.68 12.99
N LEU A 241 -33.42 10.27 14.26
CA LEU A 241 -33.25 8.86 14.65
C LEU A 241 -34.23 7.88 14.00
N ASP A 242 -35.44 8.32 13.69
CA ASP A 242 -36.47 7.54 13.01
C ASP A 242 -36.25 7.40 11.50
N THR A 243 -35.25 8.09 10.93
CA THR A 243 -34.92 7.99 9.50
C THR A 243 -34.59 6.54 9.14
N PRO A 244 -35.36 5.90 8.24
CA PRO A 244 -35.12 4.50 7.88
C PRO A 244 -33.92 4.40 6.93
N LEU A 245 -33.07 3.39 7.14
CA LEU A 245 -31.87 3.11 6.36
C LEU A 245 -32.00 1.72 5.72
N PRO A 246 -31.77 1.57 4.40
CA PRO A 246 -31.89 0.29 3.72
C PRO A 246 -30.68 -0.59 4.03
N THR A 247 -30.92 -1.88 4.23
CA THR A 247 -29.88 -2.90 4.47
C THR A 247 -29.97 -4.00 3.41
N PRO A 248 -28.90 -4.81 3.20
CA PRO A 248 -28.95 -5.98 2.32
C PRO A 248 -29.99 -7.04 2.70
N HIS A 249 -30.58 -6.95 3.90
CA HIS A 249 -31.54 -7.91 4.45
C HIS A 249 -32.93 -7.32 4.72
N GLY A 250 -33.10 -5.99 4.65
CA GLY A 250 -34.36 -5.30 4.92
C GLY A 250 -34.15 -3.82 5.19
N TRP A 251 -34.52 -3.36 6.39
CA TRP A 251 -34.41 -1.98 6.86
C TRP A 251 -33.89 -1.92 8.30
N THR A 252 -33.21 -0.84 8.66
CA THR A 252 -32.92 -0.40 10.04
C THR A 252 -33.30 1.09 10.18
N THR A 253 -33.06 1.70 11.33
CA THR A 253 -33.25 3.14 11.56
C THR A 253 -31.95 3.82 11.99
N MET A 254 -31.84 5.14 11.82
CA MET A 254 -30.71 5.95 12.26
C MET A 254 -30.47 5.87 13.79
N GLY A 255 -31.52 5.58 14.58
CA GLY A 255 -31.43 5.34 16.02
C GLY A 255 -30.91 3.94 16.38
N GLU A 256 -31.28 2.92 15.61
CA GLU A 256 -30.94 1.51 15.90
C GLU A 256 -29.60 1.06 15.30
N VAL A 257 -29.16 1.70 14.21
CA VAL A 257 -27.92 1.35 13.49
C VAL A 257 -26.67 1.51 14.35
N THR A 258 -25.74 0.57 14.23
CA THR A 258 -24.50 0.50 15.02
C THR A 258 -23.29 0.20 14.13
N ALA A 259 -22.08 0.39 14.69
CA ALA A 259 -20.86 0.02 14.00
C ALA A 259 -20.83 -1.50 13.75
N GLY A 260 -20.54 -1.91 12.51
CA GLY A 260 -20.59 -3.30 12.04
C GLY A 260 -21.86 -3.68 11.29
N ASP A 261 -22.94 -2.89 11.38
CA ASP A 261 -24.14 -3.12 10.57
C ASP A 261 -23.87 -2.89 9.07
N ARG A 262 -24.68 -3.49 8.20
CA ARG A 262 -24.54 -3.37 6.74
C ARG A 262 -25.66 -2.50 6.17
N LEU A 263 -25.28 -1.36 5.58
CA LEU A 263 -26.16 -0.47 4.81
C LEU A 263 -25.91 -0.66 3.30
N LEU A 264 -26.53 0.17 2.48
CA LEU A 264 -26.33 0.24 1.03
C LEU A 264 -25.74 1.61 0.65
N GLY A 265 -24.72 1.61 -0.20
CA GLY A 265 -24.02 2.80 -0.71
C GLY A 265 -24.76 3.46 -1.87
N ALA A 266 -24.33 4.66 -2.28
CA ALA A 266 -24.99 5.42 -3.36
C ALA A 266 -24.93 4.72 -4.74
N ASP A 267 -23.94 3.87 -4.96
CA ASP A 267 -23.77 2.97 -6.10
C ASP A 267 -24.64 1.69 -6.02
N GLY A 268 -25.41 1.55 -4.93
CA GLY A 268 -26.24 0.39 -4.63
C GLY A 268 -25.49 -0.78 -3.97
N ALA A 269 -24.17 -0.67 -3.72
CA ALA A 269 -23.38 -1.77 -3.16
C ALA A 269 -23.54 -1.90 -1.63
N PRO A 270 -23.55 -3.13 -1.07
CA PRO A 270 -23.50 -3.34 0.37
C PRO A 270 -22.23 -2.79 1.03
N THR A 271 -22.40 -1.83 1.94
CA THR A 271 -21.34 -1.11 2.67
C THR A 271 -21.48 -1.33 4.18
N THR A 272 -20.38 -1.37 4.92
CA THR A 272 -20.38 -1.53 6.39
C THR A 272 -20.43 -0.17 7.07
N VAL A 273 -21.24 -0.05 8.11
CA VAL A 273 -21.20 1.09 9.03
C VAL A 273 -19.92 1.01 9.84
N VAL A 274 -18.96 1.87 9.54
CA VAL A 274 -17.70 2.00 10.26
C VAL A 274 -17.96 2.55 11.66
N SER A 275 -18.92 3.48 11.80
CA SER A 275 -19.30 4.06 13.08
C SER A 275 -20.65 4.77 13.05
N ALA A 276 -21.18 5.04 14.24
CA ALA A 276 -22.36 5.86 14.45
C ALA A 276 -22.11 6.80 15.65
N THR A 277 -22.44 8.09 15.53
CA THR A 277 -22.22 9.08 16.60
C THR A 277 -23.09 8.79 17.83
N GLU A 278 -22.86 9.47 18.95
CA GLU A 278 -23.90 9.61 19.97
C GLU A 278 -25.10 10.41 19.42
N VAL A 279 -26.23 10.34 20.12
CA VAL A 279 -27.45 11.09 19.79
C VAL A 279 -27.22 12.57 20.11
N LEU A 280 -27.41 13.42 19.11
CA LEU A 280 -27.24 14.85 19.18
C LEU A 280 -28.59 15.50 19.43
N HIS A 281 -28.66 16.37 20.44
CA HIS A 281 -29.85 17.11 20.83
C HIS A 281 -29.72 18.60 20.50
N ASP A 282 -30.83 19.34 20.56
CA ASP A 282 -30.90 20.79 20.42
C ASP A 282 -30.26 21.36 19.13
N ARG A 283 -30.48 20.67 18.00
CA ARG A 283 -30.07 21.09 16.66
C ARG A 283 -31.25 21.69 15.89
N VAL A 284 -30.98 22.73 15.09
CA VAL A 284 -31.97 23.27 14.16
C VAL A 284 -32.26 22.19 13.12
N CYS A 285 -33.48 21.68 13.10
CA CYS A 285 -33.91 20.61 12.21
C CYS A 285 -34.89 21.17 11.17
N HIS A 286 -34.85 20.62 9.96
CA HIS A 286 -35.88 20.87 8.96
C HIS A 286 -36.38 19.54 8.42
N GLU A 287 -37.62 19.57 7.98
CA GLU A 287 -38.29 18.53 7.23
C GLU A 287 -38.21 18.87 5.73
N ILE A 288 -37.68 17.93 4.93
CA ILE A 288 -37.56 18.00 3.47
C ILE A 288 -38.61 17.06 2.87
N GLU A 289 -39.50 17.59 2.04
CA GLU A 289 -40.50 16.84 1.27
C GLU A 289 -40.09 16.77 -0.21
N PHE A 290 -40.12 15.57 -0.78
CA PHE A 290 -39.73 15.27 -2.16
C PHE A 290 -40.96 14.96 -3.04
N SER A 291 -40.80 15.11 -4.36
CA SER A 291 -41.84 14.89 -5.38
C SER A 291 -42.31 13.43 -5.55
N ASP A 292 -41.70 12.50 -4.81
CA ASP A 292 -42.16 11.12 -4.65
C ASP A 292 -42.99 10.93 -3.36
N GLY A 293 -43.29 12.01 -2.63
CA GLY A 293 -43.99 12.02 -1.36
C GLY A 293 -43.16 11.54 -0.16
N THR A 294 -41.84 11.34 -0.32
CA THR A 294 -40.96 11.00 0.81
C THR A 294 -40.61 12.24 1.62
N VAL A 295 -40.55 12.07 2.93
CA VAL A 295 -40.23 13.11 3.90
C VAL A 295 -39.00 12.68 4.71
N ILE A 296 -38.03 13.58 4.92
CA ILE A 296 -36.83 13.35 5.74
C ILE A 296 -36.64 14.52 6.70
N VAL A 297 -36.33 14.24 7.97
CA VAL A 297 -35.91 15.27 8.93
C VAL A 297 -34.39 15.22 9.10
N ALA A 298 -33.73 16.36 8.83
CA ALA A 298 -32.28 16.51 8.84
C ALA A 298 -31.87 17.77 9.61
N ASP A 299 -30.65 17.76 10.17
CA ASP A 299 -30.09 19.00 10.74
C ASP A 299 -29.79 20.05 9.65
N ALA A 300 -29.70 21.31 10.08
CA ALA A 300 -29.54 22.47 9.20
C ALA A 300 -28.27 22.41 8.32
N ASP A 301 -27.25 21.68 8.76
CA ASP A 301 -25.94 21.57 8.10
C ASP A 301 -25.78 20.33 7.22
N HIS A 302 -26.66 19.33 7.37
CA HIS A 302 -26.77 18.14 6.52
C HIS A 302 -26.90 18.53 5.04
N GLN A 303 -26.26 17.77 4.14
CA GLN A 303 -25.96 18.24 2.78
C GLN A 303 -26.50 17.33 1.69
N TRP A 304 -27.09 17.95 0.68
CA TRP A 304 -27.78 17.29 -0.42
C TRP A 304 -27.04 17.60 -1.72
N ARG A 305 -26.64 16.56 -2.47
CA ARG A 305 -26.13 16.71 -3.83
C ARG A 305 -27.30 16.84 -4.79
N LEU A 306 -27.32 17.91 -5.57
CA LEU A 306 -28.28 18.17 -6.64
C LEU A 306 -27.84 17.50 -7.94
N ALA A 307 -28.78 17.26 -8.85
CA ALA A 307 -28.55 16.65 -10.16
C ALA A 307 -27.75 17.55 -11.12
N ASP A 308 -27.67 18.85 -10.84
CA ASP A 308 -26.79 19.81 -11.52
C ASP A 308 -25.37 19.88 -10.92
N GLY A 309 -25.05 18.99 -9.97
CA GLY A 309 -23.75 18.88 -9.32
C GLY A 309 -23.52 19.82 -8.14
N ARG A 310 -24.44 20.76 -7.85
CA ARG A 310 -24.33 21.61 -6.65
C ARG A 310 -24.57 20.81 -5.37
N VAL A 311 -23.91 21.19 -4.28
CA VAL A 311 -24.19 20.65 -2.94
C VAL A 311 -24.74 21.77 -2.06
N LEU A 312 -25.93 21.57 -1.48
CA LEU A 312 -26.60 22.53 -0.61
C LEU A 312 -26.86 21.94 0.78
N THR A 313 -26.78 22.74 1.83
CA THR A 313 -27.24 22.31 3.16
C THR A 313 -28.76 22.33 3.27
N THR A 314 -29.33 21.59 4.22
CA THR A 314 -30.76 21.63 4.57
C THR A 314 -31.25 23.06 4.82
N GLN A 315 -30.48 23.88 5.55
CA GLN A 315 -30.78 25.30 5.75
C GLN A 315 -30.83 26.06 4.42
N GLN A 316 -29.86 25.82 3.52
CA GLN A 316 -29.82 26.45 2.20
C GLN A 316 -30.99 26.03 1.30
N LEU A 317 -31.55 24.82 1.50
CA LEU A 317 -32.77 24.39 0.81
C LEU A 317 -34.02 25.07 1.38
N ALA A 318 -34.17 25.14 2.71
CA ALA A 318 -35.23 25.89 3.38
C ALA A 318 -35.26 27.38 2.99
N ASP A 319 -34.09 27.89 2.64
CA ASP A 319 -33.84 29.28 2.29
C ASP A 319 -34.20 29.65 0.83
N LEU A 320 -34.42 28.68 -0.05
CA LEU A 320 -34.66 28.93 -1.48
C LEU A 320 -36.17 28.92 -1.82
N PRO A 321 -36.76 30.07 -2.22
CA PRO A 321 -38.18 30.13 -2.53
C PRO A 321 -38.52 29.43 -3.85
N HIS A 322 -39.27 28.33 -3.77
CA HIS A 322 -39.99 27.68 -4.87
C HIS A 322 -39.16 27.19 -6.08
N ALA A 323 -37.86 26.96 -5.92
CA ALA A 323 -37.06 26.29 -6.95
C ALA A 323 -37.29 24.76 -6.88
N ARG A 324 -37.76 24.14 -7.97
CA ARG A 324 -37.80 22.68 -8.13
C ARG A 324 -36.38 22.13 -8.28
N LEU A 325 -35.66 21.99 -7.16
CA LEU A 325 -34.30 21.49 -7.13
C LEU A 325 -34.31 19.97 -7.22
N ALA A 326 -33.58 19.41 -8.19
CA ALA A 326 -33.52 17.97 -8.42
C ALA A 326 -32.33 17.32 -7.67
N ILE A 327 -32.54 16.15 -7.09
CA ILE A 327 -31.53 15.24 -6.52
C ILE A 327 -31.42 14.01 -7.45
N PRO A 328 -30.22 13.49 -7.75
CA PRO A 328 -30.06 12.30 -8.57
C PRO A 328 -30.59 11.04 -7.87
N ALA A 329 -31.02 10.05 -8.66
CA ALA A 329 -31.29 8.71 -8.16
C ALA A 329 -29.99 7.98 -7.76
N HIS A 330 -30.14 6.90 -6.99
CA HIS A 330 -29.05 5.99 -6.64
C HIS A 330 -28.89 4.90 -7.71
N GLY A 331 -27.76 4.20 -7.70
CA GLY A 331 -27.52 3.03 -8.55
C GLY A 331 -28.37 1.82 -8.18
N ASP A 332 -28.60 0.91 -9.13
CA ASP A 332 -29.31 -0.35 -8.92
C ASP A 332 -28.65 -1.19 -7.80
N LEU A 333 -29.43 -1.63 -6.80
CA LEU A 333 -28.89 -2.31 -5.61
C LEU A 333 -28.15 -3.62 -5.95
N GLN A 334 -26.86 -3.67 -5.67
CA GLN A 334 -25.95 -4.75 -6.05
C GLN A 334 -25.99 -5.90 -5.05
N LEU A 335 -27.14 -6.59 -4.99
CA LEU A 335 -27.43 -7.67 -4.06
C LEU A 335 -27.14 -9.07 -4.68
N PRO A 336 -26.74 -10.07 -3.87
CA PRO A 336 -26.47 -11.42 -4.35
C PRO A 336 -27.73 -12.15 -4.82
N ARG A 337 -27.57 -13.07 -5.77
CA ARG A 337 -28.66 -13.92 -6.28
C ARG A 337 -29.16 -14.85 -5.16
N ARG A 338 -30.48 -14.87 -4.93
CA ARG A 338 -31.13 -15.72 -3.91
C ARG A 338 -31.86 -16.91 -4.54
N HIS A 339 -32.08 -17.97 -3.78
CA HIS A 339 -32.94 -19.08 -4.20
C HIS A 339 -34.40 -18.74 -3.85
N HIS A 340 -35.25 -18.59 -4.86
CA HIS A 340 -36.68 -18.36 -4.69
C HIS A 340 -37.47 -19.62 -5.07
N PRO A 341 -38.50 -20.03 -4.30
CA PRO A 341 -39.29 -21.21 -4.63
C PRO A 341 -40.19 -21.01 -5.86
N VAL A 342 -40.54 -19.77 -6.20
CA VAL A 342 -41.26 -19.40 -7.43
C VAL A 342 -40.36 -18.48 -8.26
N SER A 343 -40.39 -18.60 -9.60
CA SER A 343 -39.67 -17.65 -10.46
C SER A 343 -40.13 -16.21 -10.17
N PRO A 344 -39.22 -15.22 -10.03
CA PRO A 344 -39.60 -13.84 -9.77
C PRO A 344 -40.59 -13.28 -10.81
N TYR A 345 -40.40 -13.59 -12.10
CA TYR A 345 -41.34 -13.15 -13.15
C TYR A 345 -42.71 -13.79 -13.00
N THR A 346 -42.78 -15.11 -12.78
CA THR A 346 -44.03 -15.83 -12.48
C THR A 346 -44.76 -15.24 -11.27
N LEU A 347 -44.04 -14.93 -10.18
CA LEU A 347 -44.62 -14.29 -9.00
C LEU A 347 -45.18 -12.90 -9.33
N GLY A 348 -44.46 -12.11 -10.14
CA GLY A 348 -44.94 -10.79 -10.60
C GLY A 348 -46.22 -10.86 -11.42
N VAL A 349 -46.32 -11.81 -12.35
CA VAL A 349 -47.54 -12.03 -13.14
C VAL A 349 -48.69 -12.48 -12.24
N TRP A 350 -48.44 -13.38 -11.28
CA TRP A 350 -49.45 -13.86 -10.34
C TRP A 350 -49.95 -12.75 -9.39
N LEU A 351 -49.06 -11.90 -8.86
CA LEU A 351 -49.44 -10.77 -8.01
C LEU A 351 -50.26 -9.70 -8.77
N ALA A 352 -50.00 -9.51 -10.06
CA ALA A 352 -50.68 -8.50 -10.88
C ALA A 352 -52.01 -8.97 -11.52
N ALA A 353 -52.18 -10.26 -11.76
CA ALA A 353 -53.35 -10.80 -12.49
C ALA A 353 -53.96 -12.09 -11.89
N GLY A 354 -53.38 -12.67 -10.84
CA GLY A 354 -53.94 -13.80 -10.10
C GLY A 354 -55.05 -13.37 -9.15
N ASN A 355 -56.05 -14.22 -8.96
CA ASN A 355 -57.13 -14.00 -8.01
C ASN A 355 -56.75 -14.57 -6.63
N PRO A 356 -56.62 -13.78 -5.55
CA PRO A 356 -56.26 -14.31 -4.22
C PRO A 356 -57.32 -15.24 -3.61
N ALA A 357 -58.58 -15.18 -4.06
CA ALA A 357 -59.66 -15.97 -3.48
C ALA A 357 -59.64 -17.46 -3.87
N ASP A 358 -59.15 -17.78 -5.08
CA ASP A 358 -58.98 -19.16 -5.57
C ASP A 358 -57.53 -19.49 -5.99
N GLY A 359 -56.63 -18.50 -5.91
CA GLY A 359 -55.22 -18.55 -6.31
C GLY A 359 -54.95 -18.71 -7.80
N ASN A 360 -56.00 -18.72 -8.62
CA ASN A 360 -55.87 -19.00 -10.04
C ASN A 360 -55.46 -17.75 -10.81
N LEU A 361 -54.43 -17.85 -11.64
CA LEU A 361 -54.21 -16.90 -12.73
C LEU A 361 -55.15 -17.25 -13.88
N ARG A 362 -55.88 -16.23 -14.36
CA ARG A 362 -56.74 -16.32 -15.54
C ARG A 362 -56.27 -15.25 -16.51
N THR A 363 -55.75 -15.65 -17.65
CA THR A 363 -55.31 -14.73 -18.70
C THR A 363 -55.59 -15.33 -20.08
N GLU A 364 -56.17 -14.53 -20.96
CA GLU A 364 -56.42 -14.89 -22.38
C GLU A 364 -55.23 -14.51 -23.27
N ARG A 365 -54.20 -13.88 -22.70
CA ARG A 365 -52.97 -13.46 -23.40
C ARG A 365 -52.01 -14.61 -23.62
N THR A 366 -51.98 -15.15 -24.84
CA THR A 366 -51.08 -16.23 -25.26
C THR A 366 -49.60 -15.90 -25.03
N ASP A 367 -49.20 -14.63 -25.17
CA ASP A 367 -47.82 -14.18 -24.99
C ASP A 367 -47.35 -14.12 -23.53
N LEU A 368 -48.27 -13.87 -22.58
CA LEU A 368 -48.00 -14.08 -21.16
C LEU A 368 -47.85 -15.58 -20.84
N VAL A 369 -48.70 -16.43 -21.41
CA VAL A 369 -48.64 -17.89 -21.19
C VAL A 369 -47.31 -18.48 -21.65
N VAL A 370 -46.81 -18.11 -22.84
CA VAL A 370 -45.49 -18.55 -23.34
C VAL A 370 -44.34 -18.18 -22.39
N ASN A 371 -44.39 -16.99 -21.77
CA ASN A 371 -43.34 -16.58 -20.82
C ASN A 371 -43.45 -17.30 -19.46
N LEU A 372 -44.65 -17.75 -19.06
CA LEU A 372 -44.85 -18.60 -17.89
C LEU A 372 -44.37 -20.04 -18.17
N GLU A 373 -44.64 -20.58 -19.36
CA GLU A 373 -44.13 -21.89 -19.80
C GLU A 373 -42.58 -21.94 -19.80
N LEU A 374 -41.93 -20.85 -20.25
CA LEU A 374 -40.46 -20.71 -20.21
C LEU A 374 -39.91 -20.68 -18.78
N ASP A 375 -40.71 -20.23 -17.81
CA ASP A 375 -40.39 -20.25 -16.37
C ASP A 375 -40.83 -21.57 -15.68
N GLY A 376 -41.30 -22.56 -16.45
CA GLY A 376 -41.61 -23.92 -15.98
C GLY A 376 -43.09 -24.22 -15.73
N LEU A 377 -44.01 -23.29 -16.00
CA LEU A 377 -45.46 -23.48 -15.81
C LEU A 377 -46.15 -24.02 -17.06
N ALA A 378 -46.40 -25.33 -17.12
CA ALA A 378 -47.20 -25.93 -18.18
C ALA A 378 -48.71 -25.70 -17.96
N PRO A 379 -49.45 -25.09 -18.90
CA PRO A 379 -50.90 -24.94 -18.78
C PRO A 379 -51.61 -26.30 -18.87
N ALA A 380 -52.47 -26.59 -17.89
CA ALA A 380 -53.39 -27.72 -17.98
C ALA A 380 -54.53 -27.38 -18.94
N THR A 381 -54.61 -28.07 -20.09
CA THR A 381 -55.77 -27.96 -20.99
C THR A 381 -57.07 -28.26 -20.22
N ASP A 382 -58.03 -27.34 -20.31
CA ASP A 382 -59.33 -27.30 -19.62
C ASP A 382 -59.32 -27.07 -18.08
N GLN A 383 -58.21 -26.57 -17.49
CA GLN A 383 -58.15 -26.13 -16.08
C GLN A 383 -57.42 -24.77 -15.93
N PRO A 384 -57.61 -24.03 -14.81
CA PRO A 384 -56.86 -22.80 -14.56
C PRO A 384 -55.34 -23.03 -14.54
N LEU A 385 -54.57 -22.00 -14.93
CA LEU A 385 -53.11 -22.06 -15.13
C LEU A 385 -52.28 -22.44 -13.88
N PHE A 386 -52.89 -22.47 -12.69
CA PHE A 386 -52.24 -22.89 -11.45
C PHE A 386 -53.05 -24.01 -10.78
N HIS A 387 -52.46 -25.20 -10.67
CA HIS A 387 -52.92 -26.25 -9.77
C HIS A 387 -51.74 -27.12 -9.31
N GLY A 388 -51.65 -27.40 -8.01
CA GLY A 388 -50.57 -28.22 -7.41
C GLY A 388 -49.48 -27.40 -6.72
N GLU A 389 -48.21 -27.82 -6.87
CA GLU A 389 -47.08 -27.41 -6.02
C GLU A 389 -46.89 -25.88 -5.88
N ILE A 390 -47.18 -25.08 -6.91
CA ILE A 390 -46.98 -23.62 -6.82
C ILE A 390 -48.03 -22.95 -5.93
N THR A 391 -49.24 -23.52 -5.80
CA THR A 391 -50.22 -23.09 -4.79
C THR A 391 -49.66 -23.29 -3.38
N GLU A 392 -49.00 -24.42 -3.12
CA GLU A 392 -48.37 -24.71 -1.84
C GLU A 392 -47.15 -23.81 -1.58
N GLN A 393 -46.35 -23.50 -2.62
CA GLN A 393 -45.22 -22.57 -2.53
C GLN A 393 -45.67 -21.13 -2.25
N LEU A 394 -46.71 -20.63 -2.94
CA LEU A 394 -47.28 -19.30 -2.70
C LEU A 394 -47.94 -19.17 -1.32
N ALA A 395 -48.53 -20.25 -0.80
CA ALA A 395 -49.03 -20.32 0.57
C ALA A 395 -47.88 -20.33 1.60
N ALA A 396 -46.80 -21.08 1.34
CA ALA A 396 -45.61 -21.13 2.19
C ALA A 396 -44.85 -19.79 2.25
N LEU A 397 -44.92 -18.99 1.18
CA LEU A 397 -44.38 -17.63 1.11
C LEU A 397 -45.21 -16.57 1.85
N GLY A 398 -46.41 -16.90 2.35
CA GLY A 398 -47.38 -15.92 2.89
C GLY A 398 -48.03 -15.01 1.84
N ALA A 399 -47.45 -14.92 0.64
CA ALA A 399 -47.93 -14.13 -0.50
C ALA A 399 -49.39 -14.43 -0.90
N TRP A 400 -49.88 -15.65 -0.63
CA TRP A 400 -51.30 -15.98 -0.84
C TRP A 400 -52.23 -15.28 0.16
N GLN A 401 -51.92 -15.33 1.46
CA GLN A 401 -52.86 -14.89 2.52
C GLN A 401 -52.97 -13.37 2.62
N ASP A 402 -51.84 -12.68 2.44
CA ASP A 402 -51.72 -11.23 2.62
C ASP A 402 -51.55 -10.46 1.28
N HIS A 403 -51.54 -11.16 0.14
CA HIS A 403 -51.47 -10.63 -1.23
C HIS A 403 -50.45 -9.48 -1.44
N HIS A 404 -49.21 -9.68 -0.97
CA HIS A 404 -48.12 -8.69 -1.04
C HIS A 404 -46.83 -9.30 -1.63
N LEU A 405 -45.88 -8.45 -2.05
CA LEU A 405 -44.53 -8.88 -2.46
C LEU A 405 -43.70 -9.29 -1.23
N PRO A 406 -43.18 -10.52 -1.14
CA PRO A 406 -42.33 -10.92 -0.02
C PRO A 406 -40.97 -10.22 -0.07
N GLU A 407 -40.48 -9.79 1.10
CA GLU A 407 -39.25 -8.99 1.26
C GLU A 407 -37.99 -9.70 0.75
N GLU A 408 -37.97 -11.04 0.77
CA GLU A 408 -36.85 -11.81 0.19
C GLU A 408 -36.63 -11.55 -1.31
N TYR A 409 -37.69 -11.31 -2.08
CA TYR A 409 -37.58 -10.99 -3.51
C TYR A 409 -37.13 -9.54 -3.73
N LEU A 410 -37.49 -8.62 -2.82
CA LEU A 410 -37.00 -7.23 -2.81
C LEU A 410 -35.50 -7.12 -2.43
N ARG A 411 -34.88 -8.23 -2.01
CA ARG A 411 -33.45 -8.32 -1.70
C ARG A 411 -32.72 -9.40 -2.53
N GLY A 412 -33.33 -9.85 -3.63
CA GLY A 412 -32.67 -10.66 -4.66
C GLY A 412 -31.75 -9.82 -5.56
N SER A 413 -31.01 -10.47 -6.47
CA SER A 413 -30.12 -9.76 -7.40
C SER A 413 -30.88 -8.85 -8.36
N SER A 414 -30.19 -7.88 -8.97
CA SER A 414 -30.75 -6.99 -9.99
C SER A 414 -31.51 -7.76 -11.08
N GLU A 415 -30.94 -8.85 -11.62
CA GLU A 415 -31.61 -9.76 -12.57
C GLU A 415 -32.96 -10.29 -12.05
N GLN A 416 -33.03 -10.71 -10.79
CA GLN A 416 -34.25 -11.26 -10.17
C GLN A 416 -35.29 -10.17 -9.90
N ARG A 417 -34.85 -8.98 -9.47
CA ARG A 417 -35.72 -7.82 -9.22
C ARG A 417 -36.27 -7.23 -10.52
N ARG A 418 -35.46 -7.19 -11.58
CA ARG A 418 -35.90 -6.86 -12.96
C ARG A 418 -36.90 -7.89 -13.48
N ALA A 419 -36.66 -9.18 -13.28
CA ALA A 419 -37.62 -10.23 -13.67
C ALA A 419 -38.97 -10.11 -12.95
N LEU A 420 -38.96 -9.82 -11.64
CA LEU A 420 -40.18 -9.56 -10.86
C LEU A 420 -40.94 -8.32 -11.36
N LEU A 421 -40.22 -7.22 -11.61
CA LEU A 421 -40.81 -6.00 -12.15
C LEU A 421 -41.41 -6.26 -13.54
N ALA A 422 -40.71 -6.99 -14.41
CA ALA A 422 -41.21 -7.37 -15.73
C ALA A 422 -42.50 -8.20 -15.64
N GLY A 423 -42.63 -9.11 -14.67
CA GLY A 423 -43.87 -9.86 -14.46
C GLY A 423 -45.06 -8.98 -14.08
N LEU A 424 -44.86 -8.02 -13.16
CA LEU A 424 -45.87 -7.03 -12.79
C LEU A 424 -46.24 -6.13 -13.99
N LEU A 425 -45.24 -5.65 -14.73
CA LEU A 425 -45.38 -4.74 -15.86
C LEU A 425 -45.99 -5.39 -17.10
N ASP A 426 -45.70 -6.65 -17.38
CA ASP A 426 -46.28 -7.35 -18.52
C ASP A 426 -47.76 -7.68 -18.29
N ALA A 427 -48.13 -8.00 -17.05
CA ALA A 427 -49.51 -8.24 -16.64
C ALA A 427 -50.35 -6.94 -16.53
N ARG A 428 -49.86 -5.88 -15.86
CA ARG A 428 -50.64 -4.67 -15.53
C ARG A 428 -49.98 -3.33 -15.87
N GLY A 429 -48.73 -3.33 -16.32
CA GLY A 429 -48.03 -2.10 -16.74
C GLY A 429 -48.49 -1.58 -18.10
N THR A 430 -48.54 -0.26 -18.24
CA THR A 430 -48.74 0.47 -19.50
C THR A 430 -47.60 1.47 -19.72
N VAL A 431 -47.43 1.87 -20.98
CA VAL A 431 -46.42 2.85 -21.42
C VAL A 431 -47.18 4.06 -21.98
N ALA A 432 -46.84 5.25 -21.51
CA ALA A 432 -47.41 6.50 -22.00
C ALA A 432 -46.73 6.99 -23.29
N ASP A 433 -47.32 7.99 -23.96
CA ASP A 433 -46.78 8.58 -25.20
C ASP A 433 -45.44 9.28 -25.02
N ASP A 434 -45.09 9.66 -23.79
CA ASP A 434 -43.79 10.24 -23.40
C ASP A 434 -42.75 9.19 -22.94
N GLY A 435 -43.12 7.91 -22.96
CA GLY A 435 -42.31 6.79 -22.48
C GLY A 435 -42.49 6.45 -21.00
N THR A 436 -43.20 7.28 -20.21
CA THR A 436 -43.42 7.03 -18.77
C THR A 436 -44.14 5.71 -18.55
N ILE A 437 -43.68 4.94 -17.57
CA ILE A 437 -44.27 3.65 -17.21
C ILE A 437 -45.29 3.85 -16.09
N ARG A 438 -46.48 3.26 -16.25
CA ARG A 438 -47.53 3.23 -15.23
C ARG A 438 -47.84 1.79 -14.85
N LEU A 439 -47.75 1.45 -13.57
CA LEU A 439 -48.10 0.14 -13.03
C LEU A 439 -49.29 0.27 -12.08
N THR A 440 -50.45 -0.22 -12.50
CA THR A 440 -51.68 -0.23 -11.68
C THR A 440 -51.76 -1.52 -10.88
N VAL A 441 -51.73 -1.40 -9.56
CA VAL A 441 -51.77 -2.53 -8.61
C VAL A 441 -52.68 -2.21 -7.42
N SER A 442 -53.06 -3.21 -6.64
CA SER A 442 -53.76 -3.01 -5.36
C SER A 442 -52.86 -2.31 -4.34
N GLU A 443 -53.46 -1.62 -3.38
CA GLU A 443 -52.72 -0.87 -2.34
C GLU A 443 -51.74 -1.72 -1.50
N PRO A 444 -52.05 -2.98 -1.10
CA PRO A 444 -51.08 -3.85 -0.42
C PRO A 444 -49.83 -4.18 -1.24
N ILE A 445 -49.98 -4.25 -2.58
CA ILE A 445 -48.88 -4.49 -3.52
C ILE A 445 -48.09 -3.20 -3.77
N SER A 446 -48.76 -2.05 -3.82
CA SER A 446 -48.18 -0.77 -4.27
C SER A 446 -46.96 -0.33 -3.44
N VAL A 447 -47.02 -0.48 -2.12
CA VAL A 447 -45.93 -0.06 -1.21
C VAL A 447 -44.64 -0.84 -1.48
N ARG A 448 -44.75 -2.17 -1.66
CA ARG A 448 -43.59 -3.05 -1.90
C ARG A 448 -43.15 -3.05 -3.37
N ALA A 449 -44.08 -2.86 -4.32
CA ALA A 449 -43.74 -2.62 -5.71
C ALA A 449 -43.01 -1.26 -5.90
N ARG A 450 -43.35 -0.23 -5.12
CA ARG A 450 -42.59 1.04 -5.07
C ARG A 450 -41.17 0.81 -4.55
N GLU A 451 -40.99 0.01 -3.49
CA GLU A 451 -39.66 -0.38 -2.99
C GLU A 451 -38.85 -1.17 -4.04
N LEU A 452 -39.48 -2.07 -4.80
CA LEU A 452 -38.86 -2.80 -5.91
C LEU A 452 -38.34 -1.86 -7.01
N VAL A 453 -39.18 -0.92 -7.45
CA VAL A 453 -38.85 0.06 -8.49
C VAL A 453 -37.73 1.00 -8.02
N LEU A 454 -37.86 1.54 -6.80
CA LEU A 454 -36.83 2.41 -6.21
C LEU A 454 -35.48 1.71 -6.13
N GLY A 455 -35.43 0.47 -5.62
CA GLY A 455 -34.17 -0.28 -5.52
C GLY A 455 -33.54 -0.70 -6.85
N LEU A 456 -34.23 -0.53 -7.99
CA LEU A 456 -33.63 -0.69 -9.32
C LEU A 456 -33.00 0.62 -9.84
N GLY A 457 -32.98 1.68 -9.01
CA GLY A 457 -32.48 3.01 -9.36
C GLY A 457 -33.53 3.93 -10.00
N TYR A 458 -34.81 3.52 -10.05
CA TYR A 458 -35.87 4.27 -10.71
C TYR A 458 -36.70 5.12 -9.71
N PRO A 459 -36.69 6.46 -9.79
CA PRO A 459 -37.60 7.32 -9.03
C PRO A 459 -39.05 6.95 -9.33
N CYS A 460 -39.83 6.73 -8.27
CA CYS A 460 -41.20 6.23 -8.37
C CYS A 460 -42.14 7.01 -7.47
N THR A 461 -43.11 7.68 -8.08
CA THR A 461 -44.23 8.33 -7.39
C THR A 461 -45.43 7.37 -7.37
N ALA A 462 -46.13 7.28 -6.25
CA ALA A 462 -47.38 6.53 -6.13
C ALA A 462 -48.56 7.51 -6.13
N VAL A 463 -49.56 7.26 -6.96
CA VAL A 463 -50.76 8.10 -7.08
C VAL A 463 -52.00 7.23 -6.86
N PRO A 464 -52.95 7.60 -5.98
CA PRO A 464 -54.21 6.89 -5.85
C PRO A 464 -55.01 6.98 -7.16
N ALA A 465 -55.74 5.92 -7.54
CA ALA A 465 -56.36 5.80 -8.86
C ALA A 465 -57.61 6.70 -9.13
N ARG A 466 -57.68 7.90 -8.54
CA ARG A 466 -58.77 8.87 -8.74
C ARG A 466 -58.32 10.07 -9.58
N ASP A 467 -59.21 10.44 -10.50
CA ASP A 467 -59.21 11.65 -11.34
C ASP A 467 -58.22 11.74 -12.52
N GLY A 468 -58.60 11.10 -13.64
CA GLY A 468 -58.85 11.90 -14.85
C GLY A 468 -57.77 12.04 -15.94
N THR A 469 -57.36 10.94 -16.58
CA THR A 469 -57.07 10.95 -18.03
C THR A 469 -57.75 9.75 -18.68
N GLY A 470 -58.65 9.99 -19.63
CA GLY A 470 -59.47 8.92 -20.20
C GLY A 470 -58.90 8.38 -21.51
N GLU A 471 -58.67 7.06 -21.55
CA GLU A 471 -58.96 6.22 -22.71
C GLU A 471 -59.14 4.75 -22.25
N ASP A 472 -60.24 4.14 -22.73
CA ASP A 472 -60.77 2.78 -22.52
C ASP A 472 -60.24 1.85 -21.41
N THR A 473 -61.07 1.68 -20.36
CA THR A 473 -61.21 0.39 -19.66
C THR A 473 -62.67 -0.09 -19.69
N ALA A 474 -63.02 -0.81 -20.75
CA ALA A 474 -64.33 -1.44 -20.92
C ALA A 474 -64.50 -2.75 -20.10
N THR A 475 -64.21 -2.69 -18.80
CA THR A 475 -64.56 -3.73 -17.81
C THR A 475 -64.94 -3.06 -16.50
N GLY A 476 -66.24 -2.97 -16.24
CA GLY A 476 -66.76 -2.34 -15.03
C GLY A 476 -66.57 -3.21 -13.79
N ASP A 477 -65.50 -2.94 -13.03
CA ASP A 477 -65.46 -3.16 -11.59
C ASP A 477 -64.43 -2.17 -10.98
N THR A 478 -64.89 -0.96 -10.64
CA THR A 478 -64.03 0.10 -10.09
C THR A 478 -63.89 -0.06 -8.58
N ASP A 479 -63.00 -0.95 -8.17
CA ASP A 479 -62.68 -1.14 -6.76
C ASP A 479 -61.73 -0.03 -6.26
N PHE A 480 -61.99 0.48 -5.06
CA PHE A 480 -61.43 1.76 -4.60
C PHE A 480 -60.01 1.69 -4.02
N ASP A 481 -59.45 0.49 -3.85
CA ASP A 481 -58.14 0.22 -3.22
C ASP A 481 -57.01 -0.02 -4.26
N THR A 482 -56.98 0.77 -5.34
CA THR A 482 -55.93 0.69 -6.38
C THR A 482 -55.04 1.92 -6.43
N SER A 483 -53.73 1.66 -6.57
CA SER A 483 -52.68 2.67 -6.68
C SER A 483 -51.94 2.51 -8.00
N VAL A 484 -51.61 3.64 -8.63
CA VAL A 484 -50.80 3.70 -9.85
C VAL A 484 -49.39 4.15 -9.48
N LEU A 485 -48.42 3.28 -9.69
CA LEU A 485 -47.01 3.62 -9.61
C LEU A 485 -46.57 4.23 -10.95
N VAL A 486 -45.96 5.41 -10.90
CA VAL A 486 -45.49 6.16 -12.08
C VAL A 486 -43.99 6.36 -11.97
N PHE A 487 -43.24 5.87 -12.95
CA PHE A 487 -41.78 5.94 -12.98
C PHE A 487 -41.21 5.96 -14.40
N ASP A 488 -39.96 6.38 -14.52
CA ASP A 488 -39.15 6.26 -15.73
C ASP A 488 -38.00 5.27 -15.46
N SER A 489 -37.73 4.39 -16.42
CA SER A 489 -36.61 3.44 -16.38
C SER A 489 -35.44 3.85 -17.29
N GLY A 490 -35.53 5.03 -17.93
CA GLY A 490 -34.51 5.60 -18.78
C GLY A 490 -34.21 4.69 -19.98
N THR A 491 -32.97 4.22 -20.06
CA THR A 491 -32.51 3.36 -21.16
C THR A 491 -32.90 1.89 -21.02
N ASP A 492 -33.33 1.45 -19.85
CA ASP A 492 -33.39 0.03 -19.52
C ASP A 492 -34.61 -0.67 -20.15
N GLU A 493 -34.48 -1.96 -20.42
CA GLU A 493 -35.57 -2.81 -20.93
C GLU A 493 -36.18 -3.55 -19.74
N VAL A 494 -37.34 -3.07 -19.28
CA VAL A 494 -38.01 -3.54 -18.04
C VAL A 494 -39.25 -4.42 -18.29
N PHE A 495 -39.65 -4.64 -19.54
CA PHE A 495 -40.68 -5.59 -19.93
C PHE A 495 -40.03 -6.88 -20.47
N ARG A 496 -40.71 -8.02 -20.42
CA ARG A 496 -40.34 -9.24 -21.14
C ARG A 496 -41.09 -9.36 -22.47
N LEU A 497 -42.29 -8.76 -22.56
CA LEU A 497 -43.07 -8.69 -23.80
C LEU A 497 -42.44 -7.74 -24.82
N ALA A 498 -42.07 -8.29 -25.97
CA ALA A 498 -41.39 -7.57 -27.05
C ALA A 498 -42.20 -6.37 -27.60
N GLU A 499 -43.53 -6.43 -27.57
CA GLU A 499 -44.42 -5.32 -27.95
C GLU A 499 -44.26 -4.13 -26.99
N LYS A 500 -44.35 -4.37 -25.67
CA LYS A 500 -44.22 -3.32 -24.65
C LYS A 500 -42.83 -2.71 -24.63
N ASN A 501 -41.77 -3.53 -24.76
CA ASN A 501 -40.40 -3.02 -24.92
C ASN A 501 -40.26 -2.16 -26.18
N ARG A 502 -40.86 -2.54 -27.30
CA ARG A 502 -40.83 -1.75 -28.54
C ARG A 502 -41.56 -0.42 -28.38
N LEU A 503 -42.70 -0.40 -27.69
CA LEU A 503 -43.46 0.80 -27.39
C LEU A 503 -42.69 1.74 -26.45
N HIS A 504 -42.16 1.23 -25.34
CA HIS A 504 -41.29 1.98 -24.41
C HIS A 504 -40.09 2.59 -25.13
N LYS A 505 -39.41 1.81 -25.96
CA LYS A 505 -38.24 2.24 -26.75
C LYS A 505 -38.58 3.23 -27.87
N HIS A 506 -39.84 3.31 -28.30
CA HIS A 506 -40.31 4.26 -29.31
C HIS A 506 -40.75 5.59 -28.69
N ASN A 507 -41.46 5.54 -27.57
CA ASN A 507 -42.08 6.71 -26.94
C ASN A 507 -41.09 7.51 -26.06
N ARG A 508 -40.04 6.87 -25.52
CA ARG A 508 -39.07 7.53 -24.63
C ARG A 508 -38.15 8.54 -25.35
N PRO A 509 -37.68 9.60 -24.67
CA PRO A 509 -36.78 10.61 -25.26
C PRO A 509 -35.43 10.06 -25.74
N ALA A 510 -34.85 10.70 -26.74
CA ALA A 510 -33.55 10.32 -27.30
C ALA A 510 -32.36 10.87 -26.49
N GLY A 511 -31.90 10.11 -25.49
CA GLY A 511 -30.68 10.39 -24.72
C GLY A 511 -30.59 9.55 -23.45
N ALA A 512 -29.39 9.38 -22.90
CA ALA A 512 -29.22 8.80 -21.57
C ALA A 512 -29.54 9.87 -20.52
N HIS A 513 -30.75 9.85 -19.96
CA HIS A 513 -31.12 10.70 -18.83
C HIS A 513 -30.84 9.96 -17.52
N VAL A 514 -30.09 10.58 -16.61
CA VAL A 514 -29.94 10.08 -15.24
C VAL A 514 -31.26 10.38 -14.51
N PRO A 515 -31.95 9.39 -13.92
CA PRO A 515 -33.20 9.64 -13.23
C PRO A 515 -33.01 10.59 -12.03
N THR A 516 -33.97 11.48 -11.78
CA THR A 516 -33.92 12.46 -10.69
C THR A 516 -35.25 12.57 -9.95
N ARG A 517 -35.23 13.12 -8.73
CA ARG A 517 -36.42 13.49 -7.94
C ARG A 517 -36.34 14.96 -7.55
N THR A 518 -37.44 15.71 -7.51
CA THR A 518 -37.40 17.13 -7.07
C THR A 518 -37.73 17.28 -5.59
N ILE A 519 -37.19 18.34 -4.98
CA ILE A 519 -37.62 18.82 -3.67
C ILE A 519 -38.84 19.71 -3.90
N ASP A 520 -39.94 19.41 -3.19
CA ASP A 520 -41.17 20.17 -3.27
C ASP A 520 -41.18 21.28 -2.22
N HIS A 521 -40.91 20.93 -0.95
CA HIS A 521 -40.86 21.86 0.17
C HIS A 521 -39.77 21.52 1.19
N VAL A 522 -39.24 22.54 1.87
CA VAL A 522 -38.42 22.37 3.07
C VAL A 522 -38.91 23.32 4.16
N ARG A 523 -39.25 22.78 5.33
CA ARG A 523 -39.81 23.54 6.46
C ARG A 523 -39.02 23.30 7.73
N GLN A 524 -38.70 24.36 8.48
CA GLN A 524 -38.11 24.21 9.80
C GLN A 524 -39.11 23.52 10.74
N VAL A 525 -38.62 22.60 11.58
CA VAL A 525 -39.39 21.88 12.60
C VAL A 525 -38.76 22.05 13.97
N ASP A 526 -39.46 21.63 15.02
CA ASP A 526 -38.90 21.55 16.36
C ASP A 526 -37.66 20.64 16.36
N SER A 527 -36.68 20.95 17.22
CA SER A 527 -35.45 20.14 17.31
C SER A 527 -35.76 18.71 17.73
N VAL A 528 -35.52 17.76 16.83
CA VAL A 528 -35.56 16.32 17.14
C VAL A 528 -34.16 15.80 17.49
N PRO A 529 -34.04 14.67 18.20
CA PRO A 529 -32.76 13.98 18.33
C PRO A 529 -32.27 13.52 16.95
N VAL A 530 -31.02 13.83 16.63
CA VAL A 530 -30.39 13.51 15.34
C VAL A 530 -29.06 12.76 15.55
N ARG A 531 -28.61 11.99 14.56
CA ARG A 531 -27.37 11.20 14.62
C ARG A 531 -26.74 11.11 13.24
N CYS A 532 -25.44 10.83 13.17
CA CYS A 532 -24.74 10.57 11.92
C CYS A 532 -24.12 9.17 11.96
N VAL A 533 -24.11 8.48 10.82
CA VAL A 533 -23.29 7.29 10.59
C VAL A 533 -22.24 7.55 9.52
N GLU A 534 -21.17 6.76 9.55
CA GLU A 534 -20.12 6.70 8.55
C GLU A 534 -20.04 5.27 7.99
N VAL A 535 -19.83 5.14 6.69
CA VAL A 535 -19.76 3.85 5.99
C VAL A 535 -18.44 3.68 5.22
N ASP A 536 -18.09 2.43 4.90
CA ASP A 536 -16.83 2.05 4.22
C ASP A 536 -16.84 2.24 2.69
N ALA A 537 -17.93 2.75 2.11
CA ALA A 537 -18.06 2.99 0.67
C ALA A 537 -16.98 3.96 0.13
N GLY A 538 -16.57 3.79 -1.14
CA GLY A 538 -15.47 4.57 -1.74
C GLY A 538 -15.76 6.05 -1.93
N ASP A 539 -17.03 6.42 -2.16
CA ASP A 539 -17.53 7.81 -2.13
C ASP A 539 -18.03 8.22 -0.73
N ARG A 540 -18.01 7.27 0.22
CA ARG A 540 -18.58 7.27 1.57
C ARG A 540 -20.08 7.51 1.65
N LEU A 541 -20.77 7.64 0.53
CA LEU A 541 -22.17 7.98 0.48
C LEU A 541 -23.02 6.74 0.83
N TYR A 542 -23.87 6.83 1.86
CA TYR A 542 -24.88 5.81 2.15
C TYR A 542 -26.28 6.29 1.78
N LEU A 543 -27.17 5.35 1.50
CA LEU A 543 -28.57 5.61 1.20
C LEU A 543 -29.35 5.85 2.51
N ALA A 544 -30.09 6.95 2.57
CA ALA A 544 -31.03 7.25 3.66
C ALA A 544 -32.48 7.42 3.17
N SER A 545 -33.44 7.20 4.06
CA SER A 545 -34.90 7.13 3.84
C SER A 545 -35.40 5.95 2.98
N ARG A 546 -36.72 5.78 2.96
CA ARG A 546 -37.39 4.81 2.05
C ARG A 546 -37.18 5.12 0.56
N SER A 547 -36.78 6.35 0.21
CA SER A 547 -36.44 6.77 -1.15
C SER A 547 -34.94 6.66 -1.49
N MET A 548 -34.08 6.35 -0.52
CA MET A 548 -32.65 6.05 -0.70
C MET A 548 -31.81 7.21 -1.31
N ILE A 549 -31.24 8.08 -0.45
CA ILE A 549 -30.60 9.38 -0.81
C ILE A 549 -29.17 9.58 -0.16
N PRO A 550 -28.13 10.17 -0.84
CA PRO A 550 -26.67 10.22 -0.42
C PRO A 550 -25.96 11.58 0.01
N THR A 551 -24.85 11.61 0.82
CA THR A 551 -24.02 12.84 1.28
C THR A 551 -22.52 12.64 1.79
N HIS A 552 -21.51 13.60 1.67
CA HIS A 552 -20.22 13.80 2.49
C HIS A 552 -19.37 15.13 2.21
N ASN A 553 -18.21 15.49 2.87
CA ASN A 553 -17.37 16.78 2.74
C ASN A 553 -15.97 16.93 3.49
N SER A 554 -15.04 17.84 3.05
CA SER A 554 -13.94 18.51 3.87
C SER A 554 -13.36 19.91 3.38
N THR A 555 -12.31 20.57 4.00
CA THR A 555 -11.88 22.00 3.67
C THR A 555 -10.43 22.63 3.79
N LEU A 556 -9.43 22.22 4.60
CA LEU A 556 -8.28 23.14 4.95
C LEU A 556 -7.28 23.50 3.83
N GLY A 557 -6.86 22.58 2.95
CA GLY A 557 -5.72 22.84 2.03
C GLY A 557 -5.94 23.97 1.00
N LEU A 558 -7.18 24.42 0.85
CA LEU A 558 -7.53 25.61 0.08
C LEU A 558 -6.90 26.89 0.64
N ASP A 559 -6.70 27.01 1.96
CA ASP A 559 -6.14 28.22 2.58
C ASP A 559 -4.65 28.41 2.24
N PHE A 560 -3.87 27.31 2.18
CA PHE A 560 -2.46 27.37 1.78
C PHE A 560 -2.30 27.76 0.29
N ALA A 561 -3.11 27.18 -0.60
CA ALA A 561 -3.10 27.53 -2.02
C ALA A 561 -3.47 29.02 -2.25
N ARG A 562 -4.44 29.54 -1.48
CA ARG A 562 -4.79 30.97 -1.48
C ARG A 562 -3.65 31.86 -0.99
N ALA A 563 -2.97 31.48 0.08
CA ALA A 563 -1.83 32.21 0.60
C ALA A 563 -0.68 32.29 -0.41
N ALA A 564 -0.36 31.18 -1.10
CA ALA A 564 0.66 31.14 -2.13
C ALA A 564 0.28 31.98 -3.38
N SER A 565 -0.88 31.72 -3.99
CA SER A 565 -1.19 32.33 -5.29
C SER A 565 -1.84 33.70 -5.23
N ILE A 566 -2.73 33.98 -4.27
CA ILE A 566 -3.45 35.27 -4.21
C ILE A 566 -2.66 36.30 -3.40
N LYS A 567 -2.02 35.91 -2.28
CA LYS A 567 -1.25 36.86 -1.45
C LYS A 567 0.19 37.06 -1.93
N GLN A 568 0.87 36.00 -2.36
CA GLN A 568 2.30 36.03 -2.76
C GLN A 568 2.52 36.03 -4.28
N GLY A 569 1.48 35.77 -5.10
CA GLY A 569 1.59 35.71 -6.56
C GLY A 569 2.34 34.49 -7.09
N LEU A 570 2.56 33.45 -6.27
CA LEU A 570 3.29 32.24 -6.63
C LEU A 570 2.38 31.22 -7.32
N GLY A 571 2.86 30.56 -8.38
CA GLY A 571 2.11 29.52 -9.06
C GLY A 571 1.74 28.37 -8.11
N SER A 572 0.49 27.92 -8.08
CA SER A 572 0.14 26.71 -7.34
C SER A 572 -0.96 25.89 -8.01
N VAL A 573 -1.01 24.60 -7.69
CA VAL A 573 -2.00 23.66 -8.25
C VAL A 573 -2.70 22.87 -7.15
N ILE A 574 -4.02 22.76 -7.24
CA ILE A 574 -4.85 21.88 -6.42
C ILE A 574 -5.33 20.72 -7.30
N PHE A 575 -4.90 19.50 -6.97
CA PHE A 575 -5.50 18.26 -7.45
C PHE A 575 -6.58 17.86 -6.45
N SER A 576 -7.85 18.06 -6.80
CA SER A 576 -8.97 17.68 -5.93
C SER A 576 -9.68 16.45 -6.47
N LEU A 577 -9.74 15.44 -5.62
CA LEU A 577 -10.33 14.13 -5.86
C LEU A 577 -11.71 14.04 -5.19
N GLU A 578 -11.98 14.89 -4.19
CA GLU A 578 -13.30 14.99 -3.51
C GLU A 578 -14.19 16.10 -4.09
N MET A 579 -13.63 17.26 -4.47
CA MET A 579 -14.39 18.49 -4.74
C MET A 579 -14.26 18.99 -6.18
N GLY A 580 -15.39 19.34 -6.80
CA GLY A 580 -15.40 19.92 -8.15
C GLY A 580 -14.83 21.34 -8.20
N ARG A 581 -14.25 21.73 -9.36
CA ARG A 581 -13.59 23.04 -9.57
C ARG A 581 -14.46 24.23 -9.15
N THR A 582 -15.75 24.18 -9.44
CA THR A 582 -16.71 25.27 -9.14
C THR A 582 -16.92 25.43 -7.64
N GLU A 583 -16.86 24.33 -6.87
CA GLU A 583 -16.97 24.37 -5.42
C GLU A 583 -15.71 24.98 -4.79
N ILE A 584 -14.53 24.61 -5.28
CA ILE A 584 -13.24 25.16 -4.85
C ILE A 584 -13.21 26.67 -5.09
N VAL A 585 -13.58 27.12 -6.30
CA VAL A 585 -13.69 28.54 -6.65
C VAL A 585 -14.72 29.26 -5.78
N MET A 586 -15.91 28.70 -5.54
CA MET A 586 -16.90 29.33 -4.65
C MET A 586 -16.39 29.50 -3.21
N ARG A 587 -15.68 28.50 -2.66
CA ARG A 587 -15.11 28.57 -1.32
C ARG A 587 -13.99 29.61 -1.23
N MET A 588 -13.16 29.70 -2.26
CA MET A 588 -12.11 30.71 -2.40
C MET A 588 -12.67 32.14 -2.45
N LEU A 589 -13.70 32.38 -3.27
CA LEU A 589 -14.39 33.67 -3.38
C LEU A 589 -15.04 34.07 -2.04
N SER A 590 -15.73 33.14 -1.38
CA SER A 590 -16.29 33.29 -0.03
C SER A 590 -15.23 33.73 0.98
N ALA A 591 -14.08 33.07 0.95
CA ALA A 591 -13.01 33.26 1.91
C ALA A 591 -12.22 34.57 1.74
N GLU A 592 -12.02 35.04 0.49
CA GLU A 592 -11.39 36.33 0.18
C GLU A 592 -12.35 37.50 0.37
N ALA A 593 -13.56 37.42 -0.17
CA ALA A 593 -14.53 38.50 -0.11
C ALA A 593 -15.19 38.65 1.28
N ARG A 594 -15.04 37.64 2.15
CA ARG A 594 -15.67 37.55 3.50
C ARG A 594 -17.20 37.55 3.42
N ILE A 595 -17.73 36.84 2.43
CA ILE A 595 -19.15 36.65 2.16
C ILE A 595 -19.46 35.20 2.53
N ARG A 596 -20.55 34.93 3.26
CA ARG A 596 -20.82 33.56 3.72
C ARG A 596 -21.02 32.66 2.51
N LEU A 597 -20.44 31.46 2.55
CA LEU A 597 -20.56 30.51 1.42
C LEU A 597 -22.02 30.21 1.08
N GLY A 598 -22.90 30.16 2.08
CA GLY A 598 -24.34 29.99 1.89
C GLY A 598 -25.00 31.16 1.15
N ASP A 599 -24.61 32.40 1.45
CA ASP A 599 -25.17 33.60 0.79
C ASP A 599 -24.73 33.66 -0.69
N MET A 600 -23.50 33.25 -0.98
CA MET A 600 -22.98 33.10 -2.34
C MET A 600 -23.66 31.95 -3.11
N ARG A 601 -23.77 30.75 -2.52
CA ARG A 601 -24.42 29.59 -3.15
C ARG A 601 -25.93 29.81 -3.37
N GLY A 602 -26.58 30.51 -2.44
CA GLY A 602 -28.01 30.83 -2.48
C GLY A 602 -28.34 32.09 -3.30
N GLY A 603 -27.36 32.81 -3.84
CA GLY A 603 -27.58 34.03 -4.64
C GLY A 603 -28.15 35.21 -3.86
N ARG A 604 -28.09 35.19 -2.51
CA ARG A 604 -28.64 36.22 -1.61
C ARG A 604 -27.66 37.35 -1.31
N MET A 605 -26.68 37.55 -2.19
CA MET A 605 -25.65 38.58 -2.04
C MET A 605 -26.28 39.98 -2.09
N THR A 606 -26.03 40.77 -1.04
CA THR A 606 -26.40 42.19 -0.98
C THR A 606 -25.55 43.01 -1.96
N ASP A 607 -25.96 44.26 -2.24
CA ASP A 607 -25.16 45.18 -3.07
C ASP A 607 -23.74 45.42 -2.50
N ASP A 608 -23.57 45.34 -1.17
CA ASP A 608 -22.25 45.39 -0.53
C ASP A 608 -21.47 44.08 -0.74
N ASP A 609 -22.11 42.91 -0.68
CA ASP A 609 -21.47 41.63 -1.01
C ASP A 609 -21.00 41.60 -2.47
N TRP A 610 -21.83 42.04 -3.42
CA TRP A 610 -21.42 42.20 -4.82
C TRP A 610 -20.26 43.18 -4.97
N THR A 611 -20.26 44.28 -4.22
CA THR A 611 -19.17 45.25 -4.21
C THR A 611 -17.88 44.67 -3.62
N ARG A 612 -17.95 43.89 -2.54
CA ARG A 612 -16.81 43.21 -1.90
C ARG A 612 -16.24 42.12 -2.81
N LEU A 613 -17.09 41.33 -3.46
CA LEU A 613 -16.69 40.33 -4.44
C LEU A 613 -15.99 41.00 -5.63
N ALA A 614 -16.62 42.00 -6.27
CA ALA A 614 -16.07 42.69 -7.43
C ALA A 614 -14.69 43.31 -7.17
N ARG A 615 -14.43 43.82 -5.95
CA ARG A 615 -13.12 44.33 -5.54
C ARG A 615 -12.03 43.26 -5.47
N ARG A 616 -12.37 42.01 -5.14
CA ARG A 616 -11.43 40.88 -5.04
C ARG A 616 -11.34 40.04 -6.33
N MET A 617 -12.31 40.16 -7.24
CA MET A 617 -12.32 39.41 -8.50
C MET A 617 -11.07 39.63 -9.37
N SER A 618 -10.49 40.83 -9.41
CA SER A 618 -9.25 41.07 -10.18
C SER A 618 -8.07 40.29 -9.59
N GLU A 619 -7.86 40.41 -8.28
CA GLU A 619 -6.78 39.72 -7.54
C GLU A 619 -6.89 38.19 -7.68
N ILE A 620 -8.11 37.64 -7.62
CA ILE A 620 -8.36 36.20 -7.76
C ILE A 620 -8.23 35.74 -9.21
N SER A 621 -8.62 36.56 -10.19
CA SER A 621 -8.52 36.22 -11.61
C SER A 621 -7.11 36.37 -12.18
N GLU A 622 -6.25 37.15 -11.55
CA GLU A 622 -4.84 37.34 -11.92
C GLU A 622 -3.90 36.36 -11.18
N ALA A 623 -4.36 35.74 -10.09
CA ALA A 623 -3.59 34.77 -9.32
C ALA A 623 -3.27 33.49 -10.15
N PRO A 624 -2.00 33.02 -10.17
CA PRO A 624 -1.59 31.84 -10.93
C PRO A 624 -1.95 30.52 -10.22
N LEU A 625 -3.25 30.31 -9.98
CA LEU A 625 -3.81 29.16 -9.28
C LEU A 625 -4.54 28.22 -10.25
N PHE A 626 -4.06 26.98 -10.34
CA PHE A 626 -4.60 25.92 -11.19
C PHE A 626 -5.41 24.92 -10.36
N VAL A 627 -6.52 24.42 -10.92
CA VAL A 627 -7.37 23.42 -10.27
C VAL A 627 -7.63 22.29 -11.25
N ASP A 628 -7.39 21.05 -10.81
CA ASP A 628 -7.72 19.83 -11.55
C ASP A 628 -8.66 18.98 -10.69
N ASP A 629 -9.90 18.81 -11.17
CA ASP A 629 -10.97 18.06 -10.53
C ASP A 629 -11.27 16.72 -11.26
N SER A 630 -10.27 16.16 -11.94
CA SER A 630 -10.40 14.87 -12.60
C SER A 630 -10.58 13.75 -11.55
N PRO A 631 -11.62 12.91 -11.65
CA PRO A 631 -11.81 11.80 -10.71
C PRO A 631 -10.75 10.71 -10.90
N ASN A 632 -10.46 9.97 -9.82
CA ASN A 632 -9.62 8.76 -9.81
C ASN A 632 -8.17 8.90 -10.31
N LEU A 633 -7.60 10.11 -10.32
CA LEU A 633 -6.25 10.36 -10.83
C LEU A 633 -5.20 9.41 -10.25
N THR A 634 -4.41 8.84 -11.15
CA THR A 634 -3.23 8.06 -10.81
C THR A 634 -2.04 8.97 -10.47
N MET A 635 -1.09 8.45 -9.71
CA MET A 635 0.12 9.21 -9.36
C MET A 635 0.98 9.57 -10.60
N MET A 636 0.94 8.76 -11.66
CA MET A 636 1.62 9.04 -12.91
C MET A 636 1.01 10.26 -13.64
N GLU A 637 -0.31 10.39 -13.64
CA GLU A 637 -1.01 11.54 -14.22
C GLU A 637 -0.77 12.81 -13.40
N ILE A 638 -0.84 12.74 -12.07
CA ILE A 638 -0.52 13.86 -11.18
C ILE A 638 0.89 14.37 -11.45
N ARG A 639 1.89 13.46 -11.50
CA ARG A 639 3.28 13.81 -11.83
C ARG A 639 3.40 14.43 -13.24
N ALA A 640 2.78 13.84 -14.25
CA ALA A 640 2.85 14.34 -15.63
C ALA A 640 2.21 15.73 -15.78
N LYS A 641 1.09 15.98 -15.10
CA LYS A 641 0.40 17.28 -15.05
C LYS A 641 1.23 18.32 -14.27
N ALA A 642 1.77 17.94 -13.10
CA ALA A 642 2.62 18.81 -12.29
C ALA A 642 3.91 19.23 -13.04
N ARG A 643 4.63 18.28 -13.66
CA ARG A 643 5.79 18.55 -14.54
C ARG A 643 5.45 19.57 -15.64
N ARG A 644 4.31 19.37 -16.32
CA ARG A 644 3.85 20.25 -17.41
C ARG A 644 3.52 21.66 -16.91
N LEU A 645 2.92 21.80 -15.74
CA LEU A 645 2.64 23.08 -15.10
C LEU A 645 3.92 23.77 -14.62
N LYS A 646 4.88 23.04 -14.04
CA LYS A 646 6.19 23.59 -13.65
C LYS A 646 6.93 24.16 -14.86
N GLN A 647 6.98 23.44 -15.97
CA GLN A 647 7.65 23.90 -17.19
C GLN A 647 6.98 25.13 -17.86
N ARG A 648 5.65 25.26 -17.79
CA ARG A 648 4.90 26.31 -18.50
C ARG A 648 4.54 27.53 -17.67
N ASN A 649 4.35 27.34 -16.37
CA ASN A 649 3.73 28.30 -15.46
C ASN A 649 4.49 28.45 -14.13
N ASP A 650 5.63 27.78 -13.99
CA ASP A 650 6.52 27.81 -12.82
C ASP A 650 5.80 27.71 -11.47
N ILE A 651 5.02 26.64 -11.29
CA ILE A 651 4.36 26.37 -10.01
C ILE A 651 5.39 26.18 -8.87
N GLY A 652 5.09 26.74 -7.71
CA GLY A 652 5.85 26.63 -6.47
C GLY A 652 5.16 25.83 -5.37
N LEU A 653 3.87 25.50 -5.48
CA LEU A 653 3.14 24.70 -4.48
C LEU A 653 2.18 23.70 -5.16
N ILE A 654 2.13 22.47 -4.64
CA ILE A 654 1.18 21.43 -5.03
C ILE A 654 0.31 21.06 -3.82
N VAL A 655 -1.01 21.00 -3.99
CA VAL A 655 -1.97 20.51 -2.99
C VAL A 655 -2.72 19.30 -3.57
N VAL A 656 -2.87 18.23 -2.79
CA VAL A 656 -3.63 17.01 -3.16
C VAL A 656 -4.71 16.75 -2.12
N ASP A 657 -5.98 16.76 -2.54
CA ASP A 657 -7.16 16.74 -1.66
C ASP A 657 -8.16 15.64 -2.03
N TYR A 658 -8.23 14.49 -1.35
CA TYR A 658 -7.35 14.00 -0.29
C TYR A 658 -6.63 12.72 -0.75
N MET A 659 -5.41 12.50 -0.27
CA MET A 659 -4.45 11.53 -0.83
C MET A 659 -4.97 10.08 -0.85
N GLN A 660 -5.87 9.72 0.07
CA GLN A 660 -6.48 8.39 0.07
C GLN A 660 -7.34 8.15 -1.20
N LEU A 661 -7.93 9.16 -1.85
CA LEU A 661 -8.73 8.96 -3.08
C LEU A 661 -7.88 8.71 -4.34
N MET A 662 -6.55 8.75 -4.25
CA MET A 662 -5.68 8.37 -5.36
C MET A 662 -5.86 6.89 -5.70
N THR A 663 -5.55 6.55 -6.95
CA THR A 663 -5.50 5.15 -7.42
C THR A 663 -4.09 4.80 -7.89
N SER A 664 -3.64 3.58 -7.59
CA SER A 664 -2.33 3.07 -7.99
C SER A 664 -2.27 2.58 -9.44
N GLY A 665 -3.42 2.44 -10.11
CA GLY A 665 -3.54 1.83 -11.44
C GLY A 665 -3.24 0.32 -11.47
N LYS A 666 -2.92 -0.29 -10.33
CA LYS A 666 -2.67 -1.73 -10.15
C LYS A 666 -3.75 -2.33 -9.26
N LYS A 667 -3.92 -3.65 -9.32
CA LYS A 667 -4.60 -4.37 -8.22
C LYS A 667 -3.62 -4.50 -7.06
N VAL A 668 -3.87 -3.74 -6.00
CA VAL A 668 -3.17 -3.86 -4.71
C VAL A 668 -4.14 -4.51 -3.73
N GLU A 669 -3.68 -5.47 -2.94
CA GLU A 669 -4.56 -6.28 -2.08
C GLU A 669 -4.99 -5.51 -0.81
N SER A 670 -4.16 -4.58 -0.35
CA SER A 670 -4.41 -3.78 0.86
C SER A 670 -4.33 -2.27 0.61
N ARG A 671 -5.36 -1.53 1.05
CA ARG A 671 -5.41 -0.06 0.93
C ARG A 671 -4.28 0.65 1.69
N GLN A 672 -3.74 0.01 2.73
CA GLN A 672 -2.64 0.52 3.53
C GLN A 672 -1.33 0.55 2.74
N GLN A 673 -1.08 -0.49 1.94
CA GLN A 673 0.06 -0.56 1.02
C GLN A 673 -0.05 0.52 -0.07
N GLU A 674 -1.26 0.72 -0.59
CA GLU A 674 -1.54 1.77 -1.59
C GLU A 674 -1.25 3.19 -1.05
N VAL A 675 -1.73 3.52 0.16
CA VAL A 675 -1.45 4.80 0.82
C VAL A 675 0.03 4.98 1.16
N SER A 676 0.74 3.89 1.48
CA SER A 676 2.21 3.91 1.66
C SER A 676 2.93 4.26 0.36
N GLU A 677 2.52 3.65 -0.76
CA GLU A 677 3.09 3.91 -2.08
C GLU A 677 2.81 5.36 -2.52
N PHE A 678 1.59 5.87 -2.28
CA PHE A 678 1.26 7.28 -2.54
C PHE A 678 2.12 8.24 -1.72
N SER A 679 2.29 7.99 -0.41
CA SER A 679 3.13 8.79 0.47
C SER A 679 4.56 8.90 -0.07
N ARG A 680 5.22 7.77 -0.33
CA ARG A 680 6.58 7.73 -0.87
C ARG A 680 6.68 8.41 -2.23
N ASN A 681 5.75 8.14 -3.13
CA ASN A 681 5.76 8.75 -4.46
C ASN A 681 5.54 10.27 -4.41
N LEU A 682 4.71 10.79 -3.49
CA LEU A 682 4.48 12.22 -3.31
C LEU A 682 5.73 12.92 -2.76
N LYS A 683 6.48 12.25 -1.88
CA LYS A 683 7.81 12.73 -1.43
C LYS A 683 8.85 12.72 -2.55
N LEU A 684 8.85 11.71 -3.42
CA LEU A 684 9.70 11.69 -4.62
C LEU A 684 9.32 12.82 -5.58
N LEU A 685 8.03 13.07 -5.82
CA LEU A 685 7.55 14.18 -6.64
C LEU A 685 7.99 15.56 -6.09
N ALA A 686 7.91 15.75 -4.77
CA ALA A 686 8.36 16.98 -4.11
C ALA A 686 9.84 17.26 -4.37
N LYS A 687 10.70 16.24 -4.19
CA LYS A 687 12.14 16.30 -4.47
C LYS A 687 12.45 16.49 -5.96
N GLU A 688 11.72 15.80 -6.84
CA GLU A 688 11.94 15.79 -8.28
C GLU A 688 11.67 17.16 -8.93
N LEU A 689 10.64 17.86 -8.46
CA LEU A 689 10.26 19.19 -8.98
C LEU A 689 10.84 20.36 -8.17
N ASP A 690 11.50 20.06 -7.05
CA ASP A 690 11.92 20.99 -6.01
C ASP A 690 10.78 21.94 -5.56
N ILE A 691 9.67 21.33 -5.12
CA ILE A 691 8.41 22.00 -4.76
C ILE A 691 7.83 21.40 -3.47
N PRO A 692 7.32 22.20 -2.51
CA PRO A 692 6.48 21.68 -1.43
C PRO A 692 5.19 21.02 -1.95
N VAL A 693 4.95 19.79 -1.51
CA VAL A 693 3.72 19.01 -1.78
C VAL A 693 2.92 18.85 -0.50
N VAL A 694 1.72 19.45 -0.46
CA VAL A 694 0.76 19.33 0.64
C VAL A 694 -0.24 18.22 0.31
N ALA A 695 -0.20 17.12 1.06
CA ALA A 695 -1.15 16.03 0.99
C ALA A 695 -2.19 16.17 2.11
N ILE A 696 -3.46 16.36 1.77
CA ILE A 696 -4.55 16.26 2.75
C ILE A 696 -4.78 14.78 3.03
N SER A 697 -4.85 14.44 4.31
CA SER A 697 -5.09 13.11 4.82
C SER A 697 -6.19 13.15 5.88
N GLN A 698 -6.84 12.02 6.15
CA GLN A 698 -7.82 11.91 7.22
C GLN A 698 -7.24 11.13 8.41
N LEU A 699 -7.77 11.44 9.59
CA LEU A 699 -7.40 10.82 10.85
C LEU A 699 -8.34 9.66 11.21
N ASN A 700 -7.76 8.60 11.75
CA ASN A 700 -8.48 7.50 12.36
C ASN A 700 -9.10 7.93 13.70
N ARG A 701 -10.15 7.24 14.12
CA ARG A 701 -10.96 7.58 15.32
C ARG A 701 -10.30 7.28 16.68
N GLY A 702 -9.02 6.91 16.68
CA GLY A 702 -8.21 6.69 17.90
C GLY A 702 -8.24 7.83 18.94
N PRO A 703 -8.30 9.13 18.59
CA PRO A 703 -8.45 10.21 19.58
C PRO A 703 -9.76 10.13 20.34
N GLU A 704 -10.85 9.65 19.73
CA GLU A 704 -12.22 9.72 20.28
C GLU A 704 -12.38 8.80 21.51
N GLN A 705 -11.57 7.74 21.58
CA GLN A 705 -11.49 6.80 22.70
C GLN A 705 -10.57 7.28 23.83
N ARG A 706 -9.79 8.36 23.63
CA ARG A 706 -8.89 8.93 24.65
C ARG A 706 -9.57 10.08 25.38
N ASN A 707 -9.27 10.22 26.66
CA ASN A 707 -9.82 11.30 27.51
C ASN A 707 -9.44 12.71 27.04
N ASP A 708 -8.30 12.92 26.36
CA ASP A 708 -7.89 14.26 25.89
C ASP A 708 -8.43 14.63 24.50
N ARG A 709 -8.94 13.65 23.73
CA ARG A 709 -9.51 13.79 22.37
C ARG A 709 -8.65 14.55 21.36
N ARG A 710 -7.37 14.78 21.67
CA ARG A 710 -6.42 15.55 20.87
C ARG A 710 -5.72 14.61 19.89
N PRO A 711 -5.69 14.90 18.58
CA PRO A 711 -4.95 14.10 17.61
C PRO A 711 -3.45 14.02 17.91
N GLN A 712 -2.89 12.86 17.61
CA GLN A 712 -1.48 12.50 17.76
C GLN A 712 -1.02 11.80 16.47
N LEU A 713 0.30 11.66 16.27
CA LEU A 713 0.85 10.94 15.10
C LEU A 713 0.35 9.50 14.99
N SER A 714 0.01 8.85 16.10
CA SER A 714 -0.62 7.53 16.15
C SER A 714 -1.93 7.44 15.38
N ASP A 715 -2.62 8.56 15.16
CA ASP A 715 -3.99 8.61 14.64
C ASP A 715 -4.03 8.87 13.14
N LEU A 716 -2.89 9.21 12.53
CA LEU A 716 -2.68 9.09 11.08
C LEU A 716 -2.54 7.63 10.63
N ARG A 717 -2.45 6.68 11.58
CA ARG A 717 -1.97 5.32 11.29
C ARG A 717 -3.09 4.31 11.15
N GLU A 718 -3.16 3.78 9.94
CA GLU A 718 -3.41 2.36 9.72
C GLU A 718 -2.11 1.51 9.77
N SER A 719 -0.99 2.05 10.28
CA SER A 719 0.28 1.32 10.44
C SER A 719 0.31 0.42 11.68
N GLY A 720 0.96 -0.74 11.56
CA GLY A 720 1.12 -1.70 12.64
C GLY A 720 2.21 -1.38 13.66
N CYS A 721 2.19 -2.10 14.78
CA CYS A 721 2.99 -1.83 15.96
C CYS A 721 3.37 -3.13 16.71
N LEU A 722 4.36 -3.06 17.60
CA LEU A 722 4.95 -4.19 18.33
C LEU A 722 4.83 -4.02 19.84
N THR A 723 4.85 -5.10 20.63
CA THR A 723 4.78 -4.99 22.10
C THR A 723 6.10 -4.52 22.72
N SER A 724 6.05 -3.95 23.93
CA SER A 724 7.25 -3.50 24.68
C SER A 724 8.30 -4.58 24.86
N GLY A 725 7.89 -5.85 24.97
CA GLY A 725 8.76 -7.01 25.13
C GLY A 725 9.44 -7.48 23.84
N THR A 726 9.13 -6.86 22.70
CA THR A 726 9.77 -7.18 21.41
C THR A 726 11.23 -6.72 21.41
N ARG A 727 12.13 -7.63 21.02
CA ARG A 727 13.60 -7.52 21.13
C ARG A 727 14.23 -7.23 19.77
N LEU A 728 14.77 -6.03 19.61
CA LEU A 728 15.48 -5.55 18.43
C LEU A 728 16.91 -6.09 18.39
N LEU A 729 17.33 -6.65 17.26
CA LEU A 729 18.68 -7.20 17.09
C LEU A 729 19.69 -6.10 16.76
N ARG A 730 20.59 -5.82 17.71
CA ARG A 730 21.62 -4.79 17.62
C ARG A 730 22.75 -5.20 16.68
N ALA A 731 23.14 -4.29 15.78
CA ALA A 731 24.30 -4.44 14.90
C ALA A 731 25.58 -3.88 15.52
N ASP A 732 25.48 -2.98 16.51
CA ASP A 732 26.65 -2.48 17.23
C ASP A 732 27.23 -3.51 18.22
N THR A 733 26.42 -4.21 19.01
CA THR A 733 26.90 -5.23 19.98
C THR A 733 26.55 -6.68 19.61
N GLY A 734 25.68 -6.91 18.61
CA GLY A 734 25.17 -8.25 18.29
C GLY A 734 24.09 -8.76 19.25
N ALA A 735 23.82 -8.00 20.32
CA ALA A 735 22.85 -8.34 21.35
C ALA A 735 21.41 -8.02 20.94
N GLU A 736 20.49 -8.13 21.90
CA GLU A 736 19.08 -7.76 21.74
C GLU A 736 18.71 -6.73 22.80
N VAL A 737 17.91 -5.74 22.42
CA VAL A 737 17.36 -4.71 23.33
C VAL A 737 15.86 -4.58 23.10
N THR A 738 15.07 -4.45 24.16
CA THR A 738 13.61 -4.34 24.04
C THR A 738 13.16 -2.92 23.68
N PHE A 739 11.99 -2.82 23.06
CA PHE A 739 11.29 -1.54 22.90
C PHE A 739 11.08 -0.81 24.23
N GLY A 740 10.75 -1.54 25.31
CA GLY A 740 10.64 -0.99 26.66
C GLY A 740 11.95 -0.34 27.14
N GLU A 741 13.08 -1.05 27.03
CA GLU A 741 14.40 -0.53 27.43
C GLU A 741 14.82 0.69 26.59
N LEU A 742 14.55 0.71 25.28
CA LEU A 742 14.84 1.89 24.44
C LEU A 742 13.99 3.11 24.79
N MET A 743 12.74 2.90 25.21
CA MET A 743 11.86 3.96 25.69
C MET A 743 12.30 4.51 27.06
N GLU A 744 12.69 3.63 27.99
CA GLU A 744 13.16 4.04 29.33
C GLU A 744 14.53 4.73 29.30
N THR A 745 15.44 4.26 28.45
CA THR A 745 16.82 4.78 28.37
C THR A 745 17.02 5.91 27.36
N GLY A 746 16.08 6.09 26.43
CA GLY A 746 16.21 7.03 25.31
C GLY A 746 17.27 6.64 24.28
N GLN A 747 17.83 5.43 24.35
CA GLN A 747 18.88 4.99 23.42
C GLN A 747 18.39 4.88 21.97
N ARG A 748 19.34 5.02 21.04
CA ARG A 748 19.14 4.97 19.58
C ARG A 748 20.25 4.10 18.96
N PRO A 749 20.18 2.76 19.12
CA PRO A 749 21.23 1.85 18.70
C PRO A 749 21.25 1.65 17.19
N ILE A 750 22.34 1.08 16.69
CA ILE A 750 22.41 0.55 15.32
C ILE A 750 21.83 -0.88 15.36
N VAL A 751 20.90 -1.19 14.46
CA VAL A 751 20.23 -2.50 14.34
C VAL A 751 20.48 -3.15 12.99
N TRP A 752 20.28 -4.46 12.90
CA TRP A 752 20.31 -5.17 11.63
C TRP A 752 19.00 -5.02 10.86
N SER A 753 19.11 -4.59 9.60
CA SER A 753 18.02 -4.50 8.62
C SER A 753 18.40 -5.26 7.35
N LEU A 754 17.47 -5.39 6.42
CA LEU A 754 17.71 -5.89 5.06
C LEU A 754 17.83 -4.74 4.06
N ASP A 755 18.79 -4.83 3.14
CA ASP A 755 18.82 -4.02 1.92
C ASP A 755 17.87 -4.57 0.83
N GLU A 756 17.80 -3.88 -0.32
CA GLU A 756 17.01 -4.31 -1.49
C GLU A 756 17.41 -5.69 -2.04
N ARG A 757 18.63 -6.16 -1.74
CA ARG A 757 19.14 -7.48 -2.11
C ARG A 757 18.91 -8.53 -1.02
N MET A 758 18.11 -8.20 0.00
CA MET A 758 17.83 -9.04 1.16
C MET A 758 19.11 -9.49 1.88
N ARG A 759 20.10 -8.61 1.99
CA ARG A 759 21.34 -8.79 2.75
C ARG A 759 21.31 -8.02 4.06
N MET A 760 21.94 -8.57 5.09
CA MET A 760 21.97 -7.98 6.42
C MET A 760 22.89 -6.73 6.46
N VAL A 761 22.31 -5.55 6.65
CA VAL A 761 23.04 -4.26 6.71
C VAL A 761 22.75 -3.52 8.03
N PRO A 762 23.76 -2.84 8.61
CA PRO A 762 23.61 -2.10 9.87
C PRO A 762 22.97 -0.73 9.62
N ARG A 763 21.89 -0.38 10.33
CA ARG A 763 21.20 0.91 10.20
C ARG A 763 20.85 1.53 11.55
N PRO A 764 20.94 2.85 11.71
CA PRO A 764 20.59 3.52 12.96
C PRO A 764 19.07 3.53 13.16
N ILE A 765 18.62 3.25 14.38
CA ILE A 765 17.28 3.66 14.83
C ILE A 765 17.32 5.18 15.04
N THR A 766 16.52 5.93 14.29
CA THR A 766 16.39 7.38 14.46
C THR A 766 15.34 7.73 15.52
N ASN A 767 14.27 6.94 15.63
CA ASN A 767 13.22 7.17 16.63
C ASN A 767 12.63 5.88 17.22
N VAL A 768 12.14 5.97 18.46
CA VAL A 768 11.35 4.96 19.17
C VAL A 768 10.33 5.69 20.02
N PHE A 769 9.06 5.28 19.95
CA PHE A 769 7.95 5.94 20.63
C PHE A 769 6.82 4.95 20.95
N SER A 770 5.91 5.35 21.85
CA SER A 770 4.69 4.60 22.15
C SER A 770 3.61 4.90 21.11
N SER A 771 2.87 3.87 20.70
CA SER A 771 1.76 3.93 19.74
C SER A 771 0.39 3.65 20.40
N GLY A 772 0.31 3.77 21.73
CA GLY A 772 -0.91 3.58 22.52
C GLY A 772 -1.16 2.12 22.90
N VAL A 773 -2.44 1.75 22.96
CA VAL A 773 -2.89 0.38 23.24
C VAL A 773 -3.66 -0.11 22.00
N LYS A 774 -3.36 -1.31 21.52
CA LYS A 774 -3.99 -1.93 20.33
C LYS A 774 -4.16 -3.44 20.55
N GLU A 775 -5.08 -4.07 19.81
CA GLU A 775 -5.15 -5.54 19.76
C GLU A 775 -3.87 -6.10 19.13
N VAL A 776 -3.27 -7.08 19.81
CA VAL A 776 -2.01 -7.72 19.42
C VAL A 776 -2.22 -9.21 19.19
N PHE A 777 -1.59 -9.72 18.14
CA PHE A 777 -1.58 -11.11 17.74
C PHE A 777 -0.21 -11.70 18.00
N LYS A 778 -0.20 -12.86 18.66
CA LYS A 778 0.97 -13.71 18.78
C LYS A 778 1.15 -14.53 17.51
N VAL A 779 2.30 -14.41 16.89
CA VAL A 779 2.72 -15.20 15.74
C VAL A 779 3.79 -16.18 16.18
N ARG A 780 3.69 -17.45 15.78
CA ARG A 780 4.74 -18.45 15.96
C ARG A 780 5.07 -19.11 14.63
N LEU A 781 6.37 -19.20 14.33
CA LEU A 781 6.90 -19.76 13.09
C LEU A 781 7.38 -21.21 13.28
N ALA A 782 7.62 -21.93 12.19
CA ALA A 782 8.01 -23.34 12.17
C ALA A 782 9.43 -23.60 12.68
N SER A 783 10.29 -22.58 12.75
CA SER A 783 11.55 -22.61 13.52
C SER A 783 11.34 -22.45 15.03
N GLY A 784 10.14 -22.11 15.49
CA GLY A 784 9.84 -21.82 16.88
C GLY A 784 10.11 -20.36 17.31
N ARG A 785 10.49 -19.48 16.39
CA ARG A 785 10.49 -18.01 16.61
C ARG A 785 9.07 -17.54 16.93
N GLU A 786 8.96 -16.54 17.80
CA GLU A 786 7.68 -15.99 18.30
C GLU A 786 7.77 -14.46 18.36
N ILE A 787 6.77 -13.74 17.85
CA ILE A 787 6.64 -12.28 17.94
C ILE A 787 5.20 -11.88 18.25
N GLU A 788 5.01 -10.66 18.74
CA GLU A 788 3.74 -10.08 19.15
C GLU A 788 3.56 -8.74 18.42
N ALA A 789 2.64 -8.71 17.45
CA ALA A 789 2.42 -7.57 16.56
C ALA A 789 0.92 -7.33 16.35
N THR A 790 0.53 -6.11 15.98
CA THR A 790 -0.86 -5.82 15.60
C THR A 790 -1.21 -6.41 14.22
N ALA A 791 -2.49 -6.64 13.94
CA ALA A 791 -2.93 -7.24 12.67
C ALA A 791 -2.47 -6.47 11.43
N ASN A 792 -2.35 -5.14 11.52
CA ASN A 792 -1.87 -4.28 10.44
C ASN A 792 -0.33 -4.13 10.39
N HIS A 793 0.44 -4.98 11.07
CA HIS A 793 1.91 -4.96 10.97
C HIS A 793 2.37 -5.64 9.67
N PRO A 794 3.13 -4.97 8.79
CA PRO A 794 3.65 -5.60 7.59
C PRO A 794 4.72 -6.64 7.93
N MET A 795 4.65 -7.79 7.28
CA MET A 795 5.56 -8.93 7.38
C MET A 795 6.09 -9.24 5.97
N LEU A 796 7.42 -9.33 5.80
CA LEU A 796 8.01 -9.55 4.48
C LEU A 796 7.71 -10.97 3.98
N THR A 797 6.99 -11.08 2.87
CA THR A 797 6.75 -12.33 2.13
C THR A 797 7.60 -12.39 0.85
N ILE A 798 7.45 -13.44 0.05
CA ILE A 798 8.16 -13.59 -1.23
C ILE A 798 7.70 -12.60 -2.31
N HIS A 799 6.50 -12.02 -2.16
CA HIS A 799 5.92 -11.08 -3.11
C HIS A 799 6.16 -9.64 -2.67
N ASP A 800 5.71 -9.32 -1.45
CA ASP A 800 5.86 -8.01 -0.84
C ASP A 800 5.64 -8.09 0.69
N TRP A 801 5.62 -6.95 1.37
CA TRP A 801 5.21 -6.78 2.75
C TRP A 801 3.68 -6.87 2.88
N LEU A 802 3.17 -7.96 3.46
CA LEU A 802 1.74 -8.15 3.72
C LEU A 802 1.40 -7.91 5.20
N PRO A 803 0.28 -7.25 5.52
CA PRO A 803 -0.22 -7.14 6.90
C PRO A 803 -0.45 -8.51 7.55
N LEU A 804 -0.10 -8.64 8.83
CA LEU A 804 -0.29 -9.88 9.59
C LEU A 804 -1.73 -10.43 9.58
N GLY A 805 -2.74 -9.56 9.52
CA GLY A 805 -4.16 -9.94 9.45
C GLY A 805 -4.61 -10.47 8.08
N GLU A 806 -3.78 -10.34 7.05
CA GLU A 806 -3.98 -10.90 5.71
C GLU A 806 -3.21 -12.23 5.54
N LEU A 807 -2.41 -12.64 6.53
CA LEU A 807 -1.62 -13.87 6.50
C LEU A 807 -2.30 -15.03 7.22
N ASP A 808 -2.23 -16.22 6.59
CA ASP A 808 -2.80 -17.46 7.08
C ASP A 808 -1.72 -18.40 7.68
N VAL A 809 -2.18 -19.39 8.45
CA VAL A 809 -1.31 -20.47 8.94
C VAL A 809 -0.89 -21.35 7.76
N GLY A 810 0.39 -21.28 7.40
CA GLY A 810 0.99 -21.95 6.24
C GLY A 810 1.79 -20.98 5.36
N ASP A 811 1.56 -19.68 5.48
CA ASP A 811 2.30 -18.65 4.74
C ASP A 811 3.74 -18.50 5.26
N ARG A 812 4.60 -17.87 4.45
CA ARG A 812 6.04 -17.79 4.74
C ARG A 812 6.53 -16.35 4.82
N VAL A 813 7.20 -16.05 5.92
CA VAL A 813 7.77 -14.74 6.23
C VAL A 813 9.29 -14.78 6.34
N ALA A 814 9.94 -13.64 6.08
CA ALA A 814 11.39 -13.52 6.14
C ALA A 814 11.92 -13.53 7.58
N VAL A 815 12.91 -14.38 7.83
CA VAL A 815 13.73 -14.38 9.05
C VAL A 815 15.21 -14.44 8.67
N PRO A 816 16.16 -13.94 9.49
CA PRO A 816 17.58 -14.06 9.18
C PRO A 816 18.04 -15.52 9.13
N ARG A 817 18.77 -15.86 8.06
CA ARG A 817 19.47 -17.14 7.86
C ARG A 817 20.89 -17.10 8.44
N SER A 818 21.58 -15.98 8.29
CA SER A 818 22.85 -15.66 8.92
C SER A 818 22.75 -14.29 9.58
N VAL A 819 23.65 -14.01 10.52
CA VAL A 819 23.84 -12.68 11.11
C VAL A 819 25.34 -12.39 10.99
N PRO A 820 25.75 -11.25 10.40
CA PRO A 820 27.17 -10.88 10.33
C PRO A 820 27.79 -10.64 11.72
N GLU A 821 29.10 -10.43 11.76
CA GLU A 821 29.74 -9.94 12.98
C GLU A 821 29.27 -8.51 13.30
N PRO A 822 29.05 -8.17 14.59
CA PRO A 822 28.67 -6.83 14.99
C PRO A 822 29.81 -5.84 14.78
N LEU A 823 29.48 -4.55 14.70
CA LEU A 823 30.46 -3.48 14.50
C LEU A 823 31.42 -3.34 15.69
N GLY A 824 30.93 -3.58 16.90
CA GLY A 824 31.71 -3.64 18.14
C GLY A 824 32.02 -5.07 18.54
N VAL A 825 33.12 -5.62 18.02
CA VAL A 825 33.63 -6.94 18.43
C VAL A 825 34.50 -6.81 19.68
N GLU A 826 34.13 -7.51 20.75
CA GLU A 826 34.88 -7.56 22.01
C GLU A 826 35.34 -9.00 22.33
N PRO A 827 36.63 -9.34 22.21
CA PRO A 827 37.13 -10.65 22.62
C PRO A 827 37.16 -10.82 24.15
N MET A 828 36.98 -12.06 24.60
CA MET A 828 37.04 -12.48 26.00
C MET A 828 38.18 -13.50 26.20
N PRO A 829 38.82 -13.59 27.39
CA PRO A 829 39.78 -14.66 27.67
C PRO A 829 39.14 -16.04 27.52
N GLU A 830 39.81 -16.98 26.83
CA GLU A 830 39.29 -18.33 26.62
C GLU A 830 38.89 -19.07 27.93
N PRO A 831 39.64 -18.97 29.05
CA PRO A 831 39.21 -19.52 30.34
C PRO A 831 37.84 -19.01 30.80
N GLU A 832 37.52 -17.74 30.57
CA GLU A 832 36.22 -17.15 30.92
C GLU A 832 35.11 -17.72 30.04
N ILE A 833 35.36 -17.89 28.74
CA ILE A 833 34.41 -18.49 27.78
C ILE A 833 34.10 -19.95 28.16
N ILE A 834 35.14 -20.74 28.44
CA ILE A 834 35.04 -22.17 28.82
C ILE A 834 34.28 -22.30 30.15
N MET A 835 34.66 -21.51 31.17
CA MET A 835 33.98 -21.48 32.47
C MET A 835 32.50 -21.09 32.31
N LEU A 836 32.20 -20.05 31.51
CA LEU A 836 30.83 -19.57 31.30
C LEU A 836 29.95 -20.65 30.66
N ALA A 837 30.44 -21.29 29.59
CA ALA A 837 29.73 -22.33 28.86
C ALA A 837 29.39 -23.54 29.76
N HIS A 838 30.38 -24.06 30.49
CA HIS A 838 30.18 -25.17 31.42
C HIS A 838 29.27 -24.81 32.61
N LEU A 839 29.35 -23.58 33.12
CA LEU A 839 28.47 -23.14 34.20
C LEU A 839 27.03 -22.89 33.73
N ILE A 840 26.80 -22.38 32.51
CA ILE A 840 25.47 -22.19 31.95
C ILE A 840 24.75 -23.53 31.74
N GLY A 841 25.45 -24.58 31.32
CA GLY A 841 24.94 -25.95 31.32
C GLY A 841 24.83 -26.55 32.73
N ASP A 842 25.77 -27.45 33.06
CA ASP A 842 25.75 -28.28 34.29
C ASP A 842 26.18 -27.54 35.57
N GLY A 843 26.46 -26.24 35.51
CA GLY A 843 26.81 -25.44 36.69
C GLY A 843 25.65 -25.16 37.64
N SER A 844 25.96 -25.16 38.94
CA SER A 844 25.08 -24.68 40.02
C SER A 844 25.75 -23.52 40.77
N PHE A 845 25.11 -22.35 40.71
CA PHE A 845 25.56 -21.10 41.34
C PHE A 845 24.42 -20.37 42.06
N VAL A 846 23.46 -21.13 42.61
CA VAL A 846 22.30 -20.57 43.33
C VAL A 846 22.70 -19.91 44.66
N LYS A 847 21.94 -18.88 45.08
CA LYS A 847 22.23 -18.12 46.30
C LYS A 847 22.31 -19.04 47.53
N ARG A 848 23.29 -18.80 48.40
CA ARG A 848 23.58 -19.55 49.64
C ARG A 848 24.03 -21.01 49.44
N GLN A 849 24.48 -21.40 48.24
CA GLN A 849 25.16 -22.69 48.02
C GLN A 849 26.58 -22.44 47.47
N PRO A 850 27.53 -23.38 47.66
CA PRO A 850 28.83 -23.33 46.96
C PRO A 850 28.62 -23.38 45.45
N ILE A 851 29.44 -22.67 44.69
CA ILE A 851 29.49 -22.85 43.23
C ILE A 851 30.00 -24.26 42.95
N ARG A 852 29.31 -24.99 42.07
CA ARG A 852 29.68 -26.33 41.64
C ARG A 852 29.51 -26.51 40.14
N TYR A 853 30.34 -27.38 39.58
CA TYR A 853 30.17 -27.99 38.27
C TYR A 853 30.12 -29.50 38.44
N ALA A 854 29.32 -30.23 37.66
CA ALA A 854 29.22 -31.68 37.75
C ALA A 854 29.31 -32.32 36.36
N SER A 855 30.13 -33.36 36.22
CA SER A 855 30.33 -34.07 34.96
C SER A 855 30.73 -35.53 35.20
N ILE A 856 30.40 -36.40 34.24
CA ILE A 856 30.92 -37.78 34.14
C ILE A 856 32.11 -37.89 33.18
N ASP A 857 32.42 -36.80 32.49
CA ASP A 857 33.45 -36.67 31.45
C ASP A 857 34.66 -35.96 32.06
N GLU A 858 35.80 -36.67 32.10
CA GLU A 858 37.05 -36.18 32.70
C GLU A 858 37.64 -34.99 31.94
N ALA A 859 37.52 -34.95 30.60
CA ALA A 859 38.02 -33.81 29.82
C ALA A 859 37.25 -32.53 30.17
N ASN A 860 35.93 -32.62 30.39
CA ASN A 860 35.14 -31.48 30.87
C ASN A 860 35.56 -31.03 32.28
N LEU A 861 35.92 -31.97 33.17
CA LEU A 861 36.39 -31.67 34.53
C LEU A 861 37.76 -31.00 34.50
N GLU A 862 38.65 -31.45 33.61
CA GLU A 862 39.96 -30.87 33.35
C GLU A 862 39.85 -29.45 32.79
N ALA A 863 39.04 -29.23 31.73
CA ALA A 863 38.82 -27.90 31.15
C ALA A 863 38.22 -26.89 32.15
N VAL A 864 37.28 -27.31 33.02
CA VAL A 864 36.76 -26.44 34.10
C VAL A 864 37.80 -26.23 35.21
N THR A 865 38.75 -27.15 35.38
CA THR A 865 39.84 -27.02 36.36
C THR A 865 40.89 -26.01 35.89
N GLU A 866 41.37 -26.14 34.66
CA GLU A 866 42.26 -25.16 34.02
C GLU A 866 41.61 -23.77 33.98
N ALA A 867 40.33 -23.70 33.58
CA ALA A 867 39.60 -22.44 33.53
C ALA A 867 39.40 -21.79 34.93
N ALA A 868 39.42 -22.56 36.02
CA ALA A 868 39.33 -22.02 37.37
C ALA A 868 40.63 -21.32 37.83
N GLU A 869 41.79 -21.70 37.27
CA GLU A 869 43.08 -21.09 37.60
C GLU A 869 43.13 -19.60 37.23
N HIS A 870 42.46 -19.21 36.13
CA HIS A 870 42.28 -17.81 35.72
C HIS A 870 41.59 -16.95 36.79
N PHE A 871 40.67 -17.54 37.54
CA PHE A 871 40.00 -16.90 38.68
C PHE A 871 40.80 -16.99 40.00
N GLY A 872 42.01 -17.56 39.95
CA GLY A 872 42.82 -17.89 41.11
C GLY A 872 42.22 -18.99 41.99
N ILE A 873 41.26 -19.77 41.49
CA ILE A 873 40.53 -20.78 42.25
C ILE A 873 41.13 -22.16 41.99
N THR A 874 41.55 -22.85 43.05
CA THR A 874 41.80 -24.29 43.00
C THR A 874 40.49 -25.05 43.23
N PRO A 875 39.97 -25.81 42.24
CA PRO A 875 38.78 -26.62 42.45
C PRO A 875 39.00 -27.71 43.49
N VAL A 876 37.92 -28.12 44.16
CA VAL A 876 37.91 -29.29 45.04
C VAL A 876 37.00 -30.34 44.45
N ARG A 877 37.61 -31.45 44.02
CA ARG A 877 36.92 -32.62 43.46
C ARG A 877 36.24 -33.41 44.59
N ASP A 878 34.91 -33.43 44.59
CA ASP A 878 34.07 -34.27 45.44
C ASP A 878 33.63 -35.51 44.65
N GLU A 879 33.99 -36.71 45.13
CA GLU A 879 33.52 -37.98 44.55
C GLU A 879 32.49 -38.64 45.45
N TYR A 880 31.24 -38.67 45.00
CA TYR A 880 30.12 -39.30 45.71
C TYR A 880 29.69 -40.57 44.99
N ALA A 881 30.08 -41.74 45.50
CA ALA A 881 29.79 -43.03 44.87
C ALA A 881 28.30 -43.28 44.56
N ALA A 882 27.38 -42.69 45.34
CA ALA A 882 25.94 -42.77 45.10
C ALA A 882 25.43 -41.87 43.96
N ALA A 883 26.14 -40.78 43.63
CA ALA A 883 25.71 -39.79 42.65
C ALA A 883 26.06 -40.16 41.20
N LYS A 884 27.00 -41.09 40.99
CA LYS A 884 27.53 -41.52 39.67
C LYS A 884 28.06 -40.37 38.79
N VAL A 885 28.42 -39.25 39.40
CA VAL A 885 28.95 -38.05 38.75
C VAL A 885 30.00 -37.42 39.65
N THR A 886 31.08 -36.91 39.06
CA THR A 886 32.12 -36.17 39.79
C THR A 886 31.70 -34.71 39.88
N THR A 887 31.87 -34.10 41.05
CA THR A 887 31.52 -32.69 41.26
C THR A 887 32.76 -31.87 41.60
N LEU A 888 33.01 -30.79 40.88
CA LEU A 888 33.98 -29.77 41.26
C LEU A 888 33.28 -28.71 42.09
N ARG A 889 33.68 -28.53 43.36
CA ARG A 889 33.40 -27.29 44.10
C ARG A 889 34.42 -26.24 43.70
N LEU A 890 33.96 -25.01 43.46
CA LEU A 890 34.80 -23.86 43.14
C LEU A 890 34.82 -22.90 44.34
N PRO A 891 35.64 -23.15 45.39
CA PRO A 891 35.72 -22.29 46.57
C PRO A 891 36.36 -20.93 46.23
N ALA A 892 36.14 -19.92 47.07
CA ALA A 892 36.94 -18.70 46.97
C ALA A 892 38.39 -18.98 47.45
N PRO A 893 39.42 -18.34 46.87
CA PRO A 893 40.81 -18.56 47.28
C PRO A 893 41.16 -17.91 48.62
N TYR A 894 40.21 -17.19 49.22
CA TYR A 894 40.32 -16.53 50.50
C TYR A 894 39.05 -16.75 51.33
N ARG A 895 39.17 -16.56 52.65
CA ARG A 895 38.03 -16.58 53.57
C ARG A 895 37.05 -15.45 53.23
N LEU A 896 35.80 -15.80 52.98
CA LEU A 896 34.73 -14.84 52.74
C LEU A 896 34.42 -14.03 54.02
N THR A 897 34.30 -12.72 53.87
CA THR A 897 33.97 -11.74 54.91
C THR A 897 32.98 -10.72 54.36
N HIS A 898 32.46 -9.80 55.17
CA HIS A 898 31.63 -8.71 54.66
C HIS A 898 32.35 -7.97 53.52
N GLY A 899 31.67 -7.76 52.40
CA GLY A 899 32.23 -7.13 51.19
C GLY A 899 33.17 -8.01 50.33
N LYS A 900 33.52 -9.24 50.74
CA LYS A 900 34.35 -10.16 49.92
C LYS A 900 33.53 -11.34 49.41
N ARG A 901 33.45 -11.48 48.08
CA ARG A 901 32.75 -12.56 47.35
C ARG A 901 33.72 -13.58 46.77
N ASN A 902 33.18 -14.71 46.29
CA ASN A 902 33.95 -15.61 45.44
C ASN A 902 34.19 -14.92 44.06
N PRO A 903 35.38 -14.99 43.45
CA PRO A 903 35.67 -14.35 42.15
C PRO A 903 34.65 -14.69 41.04
N ILE A 904 34.35 -15.98 40.84
CA ILE A 904 33.34 -16.43 39.87
C ILE A 904 31.93 -15.93 40.27
N ALA A 905 31.62 -15.85 41.57
CA ALA A 905 30.34 -15.30 42.03
C ALA A 905 30.19 -13.78 41.79
N ALA A 906 31.30 -13.04 41.73
CA ALA A 906 31.29 -11.61 41.40
C ALA A 906 31.15 -11.41 39.89
N TRP A 907 31.97 -12.10 39.10
CA TRP A 907 31.93 -12.10 37.63
C TRP A 907 30.57 -12.58 37.07
N LEU A 908 29.95 -13.62 37.65
CA LEU A 908 28.58 -14.00 37.29
C LEU A 908 27.51 -13.00 37.76
N GLU A 909 27.78 -12.18 38.79
CA GLU A 909 26.83 -11.15 39.24
C GLU A 909 26.88 -9.91 38.36
N GLU A 910 28.07 -9.52 37.88
CA GLU A 910 28.27 -8.49 36.84
C GLU A 910 27.49 -8.82 35.56
N MET A 911 27.40 -10.10 35.18
CA MET A 911 26.59 -10.58 34.05
C MET A 911 25.13 -10.94 34.40
N GLY A 912 24.66 -10.68 35.62
CA GLY A 912 23.29 -10.97 36.05
C GLY A 912 22.92 -12.45 36.17
N LEU A 913 23.87 -13.37 36.04
CA LEU A 913 23.68 -14.82 36.13
C LEU A 913 23.70 -15.36 37.56
N PHE A 914 24.39 -14.71 38.49
CA PHE A 914 24.61 -15.26 39.82
C PHE A 914 23.30 -15.44 40.61
N GLY A 915 23.08 -16.66 41.10
CA GLY A 915 21.89 -17.02 41.86
C GLY A 915 20.75 -17.64 41.06
N LEU A 916 20.79 -17.60 39.72
CA LEU A 916 19.74 -18.12 38.84
C LEU A 916 19.64 -19.66 38.83
N ARG A 917 18.44 -20.17 38.56
CA ARG A 917 18.13 -21.59 38.33
C ARG A 917 18.15 -21.91 36.84
N SER A 918 18.18 -23.19 36.48
CA SER A 918 18.27 -23.68 35.09
C SER A 918 17.20 -23.14 34.13
N TYR A 919 16.00 -22.80 34.61
CA TYR A 919 14.93 -22.20 33.81
C TYR A 919 15.01 -20.67 33.71
N GLU A 920 15.94 -20.04 34.42
CA GLU A 920 16.16 -18.58 34.48
C GLU A 920 17.47 -18.19 33.78
N LYS A 921 18.42 -19.13 33.60
CA LYS A 921 19.69 -18.92 32.88
C LYS A 921 19.45 -18.37 31.46
N PHE A 922 20.38 -17.56 30.98
CA PHE A 922 20.40 -16.94 29.65
C PHE A 922 21.86 -16.77 29.19
N ILE A 923 22.09 -16.27 27.97
CA ILE A 923 23.45 -15.94 27.51
C ILE A 923 23.73 -14.45 27.76
N PRO A 924 24.81 -14.07 28.48
CA PRO A 924 25.16 -12.67 28.72
C PRO A 924 25.42 -11.86 27.44
N GLU A 925 25.15 -10.55 27.49
CA GLU A 925 25.30 -9.63 26.35
C GLU A 925 26.68 -9.74 25.68
N ARG A 926 27.74 -9.75 26.50
CA ARG A 926 29.15 -9.80 26.07
C ARG A 926 29.50 -11.04 25.23
N VAL A 927 28.72 -12.12 25.30
CA VAL A 927 28.93 -13.31 24.44
C VAL A 927 28.50 -13.03 23.00
N PHE A 928 27.53 -12.14 22.78
CA PHE A 928 27.08 -11.75 21.44
C PHE A 928 28.08 -10.81 20.73
N SER A 929 28.86 -10.04 21.50
CA SER A 929 29.95 -9.21 20.96
C SER A 929 31.22 -10.00 20.61
N LEU A 930 31.30 -11.30 20.93
CA LEU A 930 32.51 -12.09 20.67
C LEU A 930 32.79 -12.24 19.16
N PRO A 931 34.07 -12.40 18.76
CA PRO A 931 34.44 -12.88 17.43
C PRO A 931 33.83 -14.25 17.12
N ARG A 932 33.58 -14.55 15.84
CA ARG A 932 33.02 -15.83 15.33
C ARG A 932 33.73 -17.06 15.89
N GLU A 933 35.06 -17.02 15.98
CA GLU A 933 35.88 -18.11 16.53
C GLU A 933 35.61 -18.36 18.02
N GLN A 934 35.42 -17.29 18.79
CA GLN A 934 35.11 -17.37 20.23
C GLN A 934 33.65 -17.76 20.50
N ILE A 935 32.71 -17.40 19.61
CA ILE A 935 31.35 -17.96 19.61
C ILE A 935 31.39 -19.47 19.34
N ALA A 936 32.20 -19.92 18.37
CA ALA A 936 32.37 -21.34 18.10
C ALA A 936 32.99 -22.09 19.29
N LEU A 937 33.97 -21.50 19.99
CA LEU A 937 34.52 -22.05 21.24
C LEU A 937 33.46 -22.14 22.35
N PHE A 938 32.67 -21.07 22.56
CA PHE A 938 31.58 -21.06 23.53
C PHE A 938 30.55 -22.17 23.25
N LEU A 939 30.11 -22.28 22.00
CA LEU A 939 29.15 -23.30 21.57
C LEU A 939 29.72 -24.73 21.73
N ARG A 940 31.00 -24.94 21.40
CA ARG A 940 31.71 -26.23 21.55
C ARG A 940 31.69 -26.76 22.98
N HIS A 941 31.96 -25.89 23.96
CA HIS A 941 31.94 -26.23 25.38
C HIS A 941 30.52 -26.31 25.94
N LEU A 942 29.60 -25.43 25.49
CA LEU A 942 28.21 -25.47 25.93
C LEU A 942 27.55 -26.79 25.48
N TRP A 943 27.77 -27.24 24.24
CA TRP A 943 27.23 -28.51 23.75
C TRP A 943 27.81 -29.77 24.43
N ALA A 944 28.90 -29.64 25.18
CA ALA A 944 29.44 -30.72 26.00
C ALA A 944 28.59 -31.01 27.27
N THR A 945 27.68 -30.10 27.63
CA THR A 945 26.80 -30.16 28.83
C THR A 945 25.43 -30.79 28.55
N ASP A 946 24.35 -30.01 28.39
CA ASP A 946 23.00 -30.46 28.02
C ASP A 946 22.83 -30.72 26.50
N GLY A 947 23.92 -30.65 25.73
CA GLY A 947 23.93 -31.00 24.31
C GLY A 947 23.73 -32.50 24.03
N SER A 948 23.40 -32.82 22.80
CA SER A 948 23.33 -34.18 22.27
C SER A 948 23.83 -34.18 20.84
N VAL A 949 24.82 -35.04 20.57
CA VAL A 949 25.28 -35.39 19.22
C VAL A 949 25.40 -36.90 19.17
N ARG A 950 24.63 -37.53 18.28
CA ARG A 950 24.68 -38.97 18.04
C ARG A 950 24.12 -39.33 16.68
N TRP A 951 24.59 -40.45 16.16
CA TRP A 951 24.01 -41.06 14.98
C TRP A 951 22.78 -41.90 15.35
N ASP A 952 21.73 -41.83 14.53
CA ASP A 952 20.51 -42.62 14.69
C ASP A 952 20.40 -43.67 13.57
N GLU A 953 20.94 -44.87 13.83
CA GLU A 953 20.95 -45.99 12.87
C GLU A 953 19.56 -46.36 12.36
N LYS A 954 18.50 -46.18 13.17
CA LYS A 954 17.14 -46.58 12.77
C LYS A 954 16.59 -45.68 11.65
N TYR A 955 17.01 -44.43 11.59
CA TYR A 955 16.50 -43.43 10.65
C TYR A 955 17.58 -42.85 9.72
N GLY A 956 18.83 -43.33 9.81
CA GLY A 956 19.93 -42.91 8.95
C GLY A 956 20.25 -41.41 9.03
N GLN A 957 20.18 -40.82 10.23
CA GLN A 957 20.35 -39.36 10.40
C GLN A 957 21.16 -38.99 11.65
N GLY A 958 21.88 -37.87 11.56
CA GLY A 958 22.46 -37.21 12.73
C GLY A 958 21.38 -36.57 13.60
N ARG A 959 21.47 -36.78 14.92
CA ARG A 959 20.68 -36.05 15.93
C ARG A 959 21.62 -35.09 16.67
N ILE A 960 21.53 -33.82 16.31
CA ILE A 960 22.26 -32.71 16.96
C ILE A 960 21.23 -31.77 17.60
N TYR A 961 21.22 -31.66 18.92
CA TYR A 961 20.37 -30.71 19.64
C TYR A 961 20.92 -30.33 21.01
N TYR A 962 20.52 -29.17 21.53
CA TYR A 962 20.73 -28.76 22.91
C TYR A 962 19.39 -28.73 23.66
N THR A 963 19.35 -29.21 24.90
CA THR A 963 18.13 -29.26 25.72
C THR A 963 18.22 -28.23 26.85
N THR A 964 17.17 -27.43 27.06
CA THR A 964 17.10 -26.48 28.19
C THR A 964 15.68 -26.40 28.77
N THR A 965 15.53 -25.81 29.95
CA THR A 965 14.22 -25.41 30.52
C THR A 965 14.02 -23.90 30.54
N SER A 966 15.03 -23.11 30.17
CA SER A 966 14.92 -21.67 29.94
C SER A 966 14.56 -21.42 28.48
N ARG A 967 13.46 -20.69 28.23
CA ARG A 967 13.10 -20.25 26.88
C ARG A 967 14.10 -19.24 26.34
N ARG A 968 14.53 -18.29 27.17
CA ARG A 968 15.51 -17.25 26.81
C ARG A 968 16.84 -17.87 26.35
N LEU A 969 17.36 -18.85 27.08
CA LEU A 969 18.58 -19.58 26.67
C LEU A 969 18.40 -20.32 25.33
N ALA A 970 17.20 -20.82 25.01
CA ALA A 970 16.93 -21.46 23.72
C ALA A 970 16.90 -20.45 22.56
N ASP A 971 16.31 -19.28 22.76
CA ASP A 971 16.32 -18.17 21.80
C ASP A 971 17.76 -17.67 21.58
N ASP A 972 18.49 -17.42 22.67
CA ASP A 972 19.88 -16.98 22.67
C ASP A 972 20.81 -17.95 21.92
N LEU A 973 20.67 -19.26 22.17
CA LEU A 973 21.37 -20.32 21.44
C LEU A 973 21.01 -20.32 19.95
N SER A 974 19.72 -20.20 19.62
CA SER A 974 19.27 -20.17 18.22
C SER A 974 19.84 -18.96 17.47
N ARG A 975 20.05 -17.83 18.16
CA ARG A 975 20.65 -16.61 17.62
C ARG A 975 22.17 -16.73 17.47
N LEU A 976 22.90 -17.24 18.47
CA LEU A 976 24.35 -17.48 18.34
C LEU A 976 24.70 -18.47 17.23
N LEU A 977 23.85 -19.46 16.96
CA LEU A 977 24.08 -20.40 15.87
C LEU A 977 24.06 -19.69 14.49
N LEU A 978 23.27 -18.63 14.31
CA LEU A 978 23.27 -17.84 13.06
C LEU A 978 24.59 -17.10 12.81
N ARG A 979 25.35 -16.75 13.87
CA ARG A 979 26.69 -16.11 13.76
C ARG A 979 27.78 -17.05 13.22
N ILE A 980 27.54 -18.36 13.26
CA ILE A 980 28.35 -19.38 12.57
C ILE A 980 27.60 -19.97 11.36
N ASP A 981 26.59 -19.26 10.86
CA ASP A 981 25.68 -19.62 9.75
C ASP A 981 24.93 -20.96 9.93
N VAL A 982 24.71 -21.39 11.17
CA VAL A 982 23.97 -22.61 11.50
C VAL A 982 22.53 -22.26 11.83
N PHE A 983 21.58 -22.78 11.06
CA PHE A 983 20.16 -22.55 11.32
C PHE A 983 19.62 -23.59 12.32
N ALA A 984 18.92 -23.15 13.35
CA ALA A 984 18.30 -24.03 14.35
C ALA A 984 16.77 -23.94 14.35
N ARG A 985 16.11 -24.98 14.86
CA ARG A 985 14.68 -24.96 15.20
C ARG A 985 14.49 -25.24 16.69
N ILE A 986 13.73 -24.40 17.37
CA ILE A 986 13.34 -24.56 18.77
C ILE A 986 12.07 -25.41 18.84
N LYS A 987 12.15 -26.58 19.47
CA LYS A 987 11.00 -27.46 19.71
C LYS A 987 10.66 -27.53 21.20
N ARG A 988 9.44 -27.14 21.57
CA ARG A 988 8.88 -27.35 22.90
C ARG A 988 8.57 -28.84 23.11
N VAL A 989 9.06 -29.41 24.21
CA VAL A 989 8.89 -30.80 24.62
C VAL A 989 8.27 -30.81 26.02
N ARG A 990 7.05 -31.36 26.11
CA ARG A 990 6.31 -31.49 27.38
C ARG A 990 6.48 -32.91 27.92
N LYS A 991 6.71 -33.03 29.23
CA LYS A 991 6.74 -34.31 29.95
C LYS A 991 5.93 -34.18 31.23
N SER A 992 4.92 -35.04 31.41
CA SER A 992 4.02 -34.96 32.57
C SER A 992 4.80 -35.02 33.90
N GLY A 993 4.51 -34.10 34.82
CA GLY A 993 5.21 -33.92 36.09
C GLY A 993 6.54 -33.14 36.02
N TYR A 994 6.94 -32.65 34.85
CA TYR A 994 8.16 -31.85 34.67
C TYR A 994 7.81 -30.49 34.05
N ARG A 995 8.72 -29.51 34.19
CA ARG A 995 8.62 -28.25 33.44
C ARG A 995 8.79 -28.52 31.94
N ASP A 996 8.19 -27.67 31.12
CA ASP A 996 8.42 -27.68 29.68
C ASP A 996 9.90 -27.46 29.38
N SER A 997 10.41 -28.22 28.41
CA SER A 997 11.78 -28.13 27.93
C SER A 997 11.80 -27.71 26.46
N TYR A 998 12.85 -27.00 26.07
CA TYR A 998 13.07 -26.51 24.72
C TYR A 998 14.31 -27.21 24.16
N HIS A 999 14.13 -27.84 23.00
CA HIS A 999 15.21 -28.47 22.24
C HIS A 999 15.60 -27.55 21.09
N VAL A 1000 16.81 -26.99 21.12
CA VAL A 1000 17.40 -26.26 19.98
C VAL A 1000 18.03 -27.29 19.05
N LEU A 1001 17.40 -27.54 17.90
CA LEU A 1001 17.74 -28.65 17.01
C LEU A 1001 18.45 -28.17 15.75
N VAL A 1002 19.65 -28.70 15.49
CA VAL A 1002 20.37 -28.48 14.23
C VAL A 1002 19.98 -29.59 13.26
N TYR A 1003 19.39 -29.20 12.12
CA TYR A 1003 18.75 -30.12 11.18
C TYR A 1003 19.28 -29.98 9.75
N GLY A 1004 19.47 -31.11 9.07
CA GLY A 1004 19.90 -31.19 7.66
C GLY A 1004 21.39 -31.49 7.56
N ALA A 1005 21.79 -32.35 6.61
CA ALA A 1005 23.16 -32.85 6.55
C ALA A 1005 24.21 -31.73 6.43
N GLU A 1006 24.01 -30.79 5.50
CA GLU A 1006 24.86 -29.61 5.30
C GLU A 1006 24.99 -28.74 6.56
N ASN A 1007 23.87 -28.39 7.17
CA ASN A 1007 23.80 -27.54 8.36
C ASN A 1007 24.36 -28.23 9.62
N GLN A 1008 24.17 -29.55 9.75
CA GLN A 1008 24.80 -30.36 10.79
C GLN A 1008 26.32 -30.49 10.57
N LEU A 1009 26.78 -30.71 9.33
CA LEU A 1009 28.20 -30.70 8.99
C LEU A 1009 28.84 -29.34 9.27
N LYS A 1010 28.14 -28.23 8.98
CA LYS A 1010 28.61 -26.87 9.29
C LYS A 1010 28.78 -26.67 10.80
N PHE A 1011 27.78 -27.05 11.61
CA PHE A 1011 27.91 -27.04 13.07
C PHE A 1011 29.09 -27.89 13.57
N LEU A 1012 29.25 -29.12 13.05
CA LEU A 1012 30.32 -30.03 13.46
C LEU A 1012 31.72 -29.52 13.07
N LYS A 1013 31.84 -28.84 11.92
CA LYS A 1013 33.09 -28.28 11.41
C LYS A 1013 33.50 -26.99 12.13
N GLU A 1014 32.57 -26.05 12.29
CA GLU A 1014 32.86 -24.73 12.84
C GLU A 1014 32.96 -24.78 14.38
N SER A 1015 31.94 -25.34 15.05
CA SER A 1015 31.89 -25.51 16.52
C SER A 1015 32.46 -26.86 16.94
N GLY A 1016 31.88 -27.96 16.47
CA GLY A 1016 32.10 -29.28 17.05
C GLY A 1016 31.54 -29.36 18.49
N VAL A 1017 31.98 -30.38 19.25
CA VAL A 1017 31.60 -30.59 20.67
C VAL A 1017 32.82 -31.05 21.46
N TYR A 1018 33.03 -30.48 22.65
CA TYR A 1018 34.14 -30.84 23.53
C TYR A 1018 33.92 -32.18 24.28
N GLY A 1019 34.99 -32.72 24.87
CA GLY A 1019 34.97 -33.92 25.72
C GLY A 1019 34.74 -35.23 24.98
N MET A 1020 34.33 -36.28 25.69
CA MET A 1020 34.00 -37.63 25.18
C MET A 1020 32.97 -37.63 24.04
N ARG A 1021 32.16 -36.57 23.93
CA ARG A 1021 31.15 -36.42 22.86
C ARG A 1021 31.74 -36.07 21.50
N SER A 1022 32.97 -35.54 21.44
CA SER A 1022 33.72 -35.33 20.19
C SER A 1022 33.74 -36.59 19.31
N ILE A 1023 34.00 -37.76 19.91
CA ILE A 1023 34.01 -39.06 19.21
C ILE A 1023 32.68 -39.34 18.50
N GLN A 1024 31.54 -38.97 19.10
CA GLN A 1024 30.24 -39.12 18.46
C GLN A 1024 29.96 -38.02 17.43
N ALA A 1025 30.54 -36.83 17.59
CA ALA A 1025 30.52 -35.76 16.60
C ALA A 1025 31.27 -36.17 15.32
N ASP A 1026 32.44 -36.78 15.44
CA ASP A 1026 33.23 -37.30 14.31
C ASP A 1026 32.47 -38.40 13.57
N VAL A 1027 31.93 -39.40 14.30
CA VAL A 1027 31.12 -40.48 13.71
C VAL A 1027 29.87 -39.95 13.00
N VAL A 1028 29.25 -38.87 13.50
CA VAL A 1028 28.13 -38.22 12.82
C VAL A 1028 28.61 -37.46 11.58
N ALA A 1029 29.75 -36.76 11.64
CA ALA A 1029 30.32 -36.07 10.49
C ALA A 1029 30.65 -37.04 9.34
N GLU A 1030 31.39 -38.12 9.64
CA GLU A 1030 31.76 -39.16 8.66
C GLU A 1030 30.53 -39.77 7.97
N LYS A 1031 29.46 -40.05 8.73
CA LYS A 1031 28.22 -40.62 8.20
C LYS A 1031 27.33 -39.61 7.47
N LEU A 1032 27.48 -38.31 7.71
CA LEU A 1032 26.77 -37.25 6.99
C LEU A 1032 27.45 -36.87 5.67
N LEU A 1033 28.78 -36.96 5.56
CA LEU A 1033 29.54 -36.64 4.34
C LEU A 1033 28.99 -37.30 3.05
N PRO A 1034 28.65 -38.60 3.00
CA PRO A 1034 28.10 -39.23 1.79
C PRO A 1034 26.60 -38.94 1.58
N ILE A 1035 25.91 -38.26 2.50
CA ILE A 1035 24.47 -38.01 2.41
C ILE A 1035 24.23 -36.74 1.60
N ILE A 1036 23.79 -36.92 0.35
CA ILE A 1036 23.22 -35.84 -0.47
C ILE A 1036 22.02 -35.27 0.29
N GLY A 1037 22.17 -34.04 0.79
CA GLY A 1037 21.17 -33.40 1.62
C GLY A 1037 19.83 -33.26 0.91
N ASN A 1038 18.73 -33.55 1.63
CA ASN A 1038 17.40 -33.28 1.12
C ASN A 1038 17.21 -31.76 0.99
N THR A 1039 17.13 -31.29 -0.25
CA THR A 1039 17.10 -29.88 -0.66
C THR A 1039 15.87 -29.11 -0.17
N ASN A 1040 14.92 -29.77 0.49
CA ASN A 1040 13.59 -29.24 0.78
C ASN A 1040 13.46 -28.58 2.18
N ARG A 1041 14.55 -28.07 2.77
CA ARG A 1041 14.54 -27.42 4.11
C ARG A 1041 14.84 -25.93 4.10
N ASP A 1042 15.81 -25.52 3.29
CA ASP A 1042 16.10 -24.13 2.97
C ASP A 1042 15.67 -23.90 1.53
N THR A 1043 14.44 -23.40 1.40
CA THR A 1043 13.73 -23.29 0.13
C THR A 1043 13.07 -21.93 0.02
N VAL A 1044 13.18 -21.33 -1.17
CA VAL A 1044 12.40 -20.16 -1.55
C VAL A 1044 10.95 -20.62 -1.77
N PRO A 1045 9.92 -19.83 -1.42
CA PRO A 1045 8.52 -20.21 -1.62
C PRO A 1045 8.21 -20.61 -3.08
N LYS A 1046 7.22 -21.49 -3.27
CA LYS A 1046 6.91 -22.14 -4.58
C LYS A 1046 6.47 -21.13 -5.65
N GLU A 1047 6.00 -19.97 -5.20
CA GLU A 1047 5.46 -18.84 -5.94
C GLU A 1047 6.53 -18.24 -6.88
N VAL A 1048 7.82 -18.31 -6.52
CA VAL A 1048 8.93 -17.90 -7.39
C VAL A 1048 8.95 -18.66 -8.74
N TRP A 1049 8.31 -19.83 -8.82
CA TRP A 1049 8.14 -20.55 -10.08
C TRP A 1049 7.23 -19.83 -11.08
N GLU A 1050 6.45 -18.83 -10.68
CA GLU A 1050 5.66 -18.02 -11.62
C GLU A 1050 6.58 -17.13 -12.44
N ARG A 1051 7.45 -16.36 -11.79
CA ARG A 1051 8.51 -15.59 -12.48
C ARG A 1051 9.36 -16.46 -13.40
N VAL A 1052 9.80 -17.63 -12.92
CA VAL A 1052 10.57 -18.59 -13.73
C VAL A 1052 9.79 -19.05 -14.97
N ARG A 1053 8.47 -19.30 -14.86
CA ARG A 1053 7.65 -19.68 -16.01
C ARG A 1053 7.50 -18.54 -17.02
N THR A 1054 7.30 -17.31 -16.56
CA THR A 1054 7.25 -16.11 -17.41
C THR A 1054 8.56 -15.95 -18.18
N LEU A 1055 9.71 -15.91 -17.49
CA LEU A 1055 11.03 -15.78 -18.11
C LEU A 1055 11.37 -16.90 -19.11
N VAL A 1056 10.96 -18.15 -18.83
CA VAL A 1056 11.10 -19.28 -19.77
C VAL A 1056 10.27 -19.06 -21.03
N SER A 1057 9.05 -18.51 -20.88
CA SER A 1057 8.15 -18.18 -22.00
C SER A 1057 8.68 -17.01 -22.84
N ASP A 1058 9.15 -15.94 -22.19
CA ASP A 1058 9.67 -14.74 -22.86
C ASP A 1058 10.92 -15.06 -23.70
N ARG A 1059 11.77 -15.96 -23.20
CA ARG A 1059 12.93 -16.48 -23.93
C ARG A 1059 12.60 -17.54 -24.98
N SER A 1060 11.30 -17.81 -25.23
CA SER A 1060 10.81 -18.84 -26.16
C SER A 1060 11.36 -20.25 -25.90
N MET A 1061 11.77 -20.54 -24.67
CA MET A 1061 12.34 -21.83 -24.29
C MET A 1061 11.23 -22.83 -23.94
N THR A 1062 11.30 -24.05 -24.47
CA THR A 1062 10.40 -25.10 -23.98
C THR A 1062 10.82 -25.57 -22.58
N HIS A 1063 9.85 -26.03 -21.78
CA HIS A 1063 10.15 -26.61 -20.46
C HIS A 1063 11.12 -27.82 -20.54
N ARG A 1064 11.16 -28.55 -21.67
CA ARG A 1064 12.14 -29.63 -21.88
C ARG A 1064 13.56 -29.08 -22.08
N GLU A 1065 13.72 -27.98 -22.82
CA GLU A 1065 15.01 -27.31 -22.99
C GLU A 1065 15.45 -26.66 -21.69
N PHE A 1066 14.57 -25.97 -20.97
CA PHE A 1066 14.88 -25.41 -19.64
C PHE A 1066 15.35 -26.50 -18.67
N ALA A 1067 14.63 -27.63 -18.56
CA ALA A 1067 15.05 -28.75 -17.71
C ALA A 1067 16.43 -29.31 -18.10
N SER A 1068 16.77 -29.32 -19.40
CA SER A 1068 18.07 -29.74 -19.92
C SER A 1068 19.20 -28.76 -19.55
N HIS A 1069 18.99 -27.45 -19.72
CA HIS A 1069 19.97 -26.42 -19.33
C HIS A 1069 20.19 -26.38 -17.81
N MET A 1070 19.15 -26.72 -17.03
CA MET A 1070 19.22 -26.89 -15.58
C MET A 1070 19.99 -28.16 -15.13
N GLU A 1071 20.39 -29.03 -16.06
CA GLU A 1071 20.95 -30.37 -15.82
C GLU A 1071 20.01 -31.29 -15.01
N THR A 1072 18.69 -31.11 -15.16
CA THR A 1072 17.67 -31.86 -14.41
C THR A 1072 16.90 -32.83 -15.29
N LYS A 1073 16.48 -33.96 -14.72
CA LYS A 1073 15.55 -34.87 -15.42
C LYS A 1073 14.20 -34.20 -15.57
N PHE A 1074 13.74 -34.02 -16.81
CA PHE A 1074 12.40 -33.52 -17.11
C PHE A 1074 11.33 -34.39 -16.43
N CYS A 1075 10.54 -33.78 -15.54
CA CYS A 1075 9.56 -34.45 -14.69
C CYS A 1075 8.12 -33.91 -14.87
N GLY A 1076 7.84 -33.24 -15.99
CA GLY A 1076 6.56 -32.59 -16.24
C GLY A 1076 6.27 -31.51 -15.20
N SER A 1077 4.99 -31.29 -14.86
CA SER A 1077 4.58 -30.23 -13.93
C SER A 1077 4.95 -30.45 -12.46
N VAL A 1078 5.65 -31.55 -12.11
CA VAL A 1078 6.03 -31.87 -10.72
C VAL A 1078 7.03 -30.87 -10.15
N MET A 1079 7.94 -30.33 -10.98
CA MET A 1079 8.93 -29.32 -10.53
C MET A 1079 8.25 -28.10 -9.91
N TRP A 1080 7.17 -27.62 -10.53
CA TRP A 1080 6.44 -26.41 -10.13
C TRP A 1080 5.64 -26.54 -8.83
N LYS A 1081 5.36 -27.77 -8.37
CA LYS A 1081 4.51 -28.03 -7.19
C LYS A 1081 5.26 -27.93 -5.85
N HIS A 1082 6.58 -27.75 -5.87
CA HIS A 1082 7.43 -27.78 -4.68
C HIS A 1082 8.39 -26.60 -4.67
N SER A 1083 8.50 -25.94 -3.51
CA SER A 1083 9.44 -24.85 -3.23
C SER A 1083 10.87 -25.18 -3.69
N PRO A 1084 11.52 -24.36 -4.55
CA PRO A 1084 12.89 -24.62 -4.98
C PRO A 1084 13.89 -24.45 -3.83
N SER A 1085 14.94 -25.26 -3.85
CA SER A 1085 16.16 -24.94 -3.09
C SER A 1085 16.92 -23.80 -3.75
N ARG A 1086 17.67 -23.04 -2.95
CA ARG A 1086 18.54 -21.97 -3.45
C ARG A 1086 19.55 -22.44 -4.51
N SER A 1087 20.11 -23.64 -4.36
CA SER A 1087 20.98 -24.25 -5.37
C SER A 1087 20.29 -24.53 -6.71
N ARG A 1088 18.97 -24.83 -6.69
CA ARG A 1088 18.17 -24.96 -7.91
C ARG A 1088 17.79 -23.57 -8.45
N LEU A 1089 17.48 -22.62 -7.58
CA LEU A 1089 17.13 -21.26 -7.99
C LEU A 1089 18.33 -20.53 -8.62
N ALA A 1090 19.54 -20.70 -8.07
CA ALA A 1090 20.78 -20.18 -8.66
C ALA A 1090 21.05 -20.74 -10.07
N LYS A 1091 20.80 -22.05 -10.28
CA LYS A 1091 20.84 -22.63 -11.63
C LYS A 1091 19.79 -22.02 -12.55
N ALA A 1092 18.56 -21.78 -12.06
CA ALA A 1092 17.51 -21.13 -12.84
C ALA A 1092 17.89 -19.69 -13.20
N ALA A 1093 18.43 -18.92 -12.25
CA ALA A 1093 18.95 -17.58 -12.44
C ALA A 1093 20.07 -17.55 -13.50
N ALA A 1094 21.03 -18.47 -13.44
CA ALA A 1094 22.12 -18.55 -14.42
C ALA A 1094 21.65 -18.97 -15.83
N VAL A 1095 20.61 -19.80 -15.94
CA VAL A 1095 20.02 -20.19 -17.24
C VAL A 1095 19.13 -19.08 -17.83
N LEU A 1096 18.44 -18.34 -16.97
CA LEU A 1096 17.48 -17.29 -17.34
C LEU A 1096 18.05 -15.87 -17.24
N ASP A 1097 19.33 -15.74 -16.88
CA ASP A 1097 20.08 -14.48 -16.73
C ASP A 1097 19.22 -13.37 -16.09
N ASP A 1098 18.74 -13.66 -14.87
CA ASP A 1098 17.81 -12.82 -14.10
C ASP A 1098 18.35 -12.54 -12.70
N ALA A 1099 18.59 -11.25 -12.42
CA ALA A 1099 19.23 -10.77 -11.20
C ALA A 1099 18.36 -10.91 -9.94
N GLU A 1100 17.03 -10.95 -10.06
CA GLU A 1100 16.13 -11.14 -8.91
C GLU A 1100 16.13 -12.60 -8.47
N LEU A 1101 16.11 -13.56 -9.41
CA LEU A 1101 16.30 -14.98 -9.10
C LEU A 1101 17.67 -15.26 -8.48
N GLU A 1102 18.73 -14.56 -8.92
CA GLU A 1102 20.07 -14.65 -8.31
C GLU A 1102 20.07 -14.07 -6.88
N THR A 1103 19.40 -12.92 -6.68
CA THR A 1103 19.22 -12.29 -5.36
C THR A 1103 18.48 -13.23 -4.40
N LEU A 1104 17.34 -13.79 -4.82
CA LEU A 1104 16.58 -14.76 -4.04
C LEU A 1104 17.35 -16.07 -3.77
N ALA A 1105 18.31 -16.44 -4.63
CA ALA A 1105 19.17 -17.59 -4.42
C ALA A 1105 20.32 -17.30 -3.43
N THR A 1106 20.82 -16.07 -3.38
CA THR A 1106 22.01 -15.66 -2.60
C THR A 1106 21.73 -14.86 -1.32
N SER A 1107 20.49 -14.42 -1.09
CA SER A 1107 20.09 -13.60 0.06
C SER A 1107 20.30 -14.24 1.46
N ASP A 1108 20.41 -13.37 2.47
CA ASP A 1108 20.58 -13.73 3.89
C ASP A 1108 19.26 -14.12 4.59
N VAL A 1109 18.17 -14.28 3.82
CA VAL A 1109 16.83 -14.60 4.32
C VAL A 1109 16.58 -16.11 4.37
N PHE A 1110 15.87 -16.56 5.39
CA PHE A 1110 15.20 -17.85 5.42
C PHE A 1110 13.69 -17.60 5.43
N TRP A 1111 12.95 -18.34 4.61
CA TRP A 1111 11.50 -18.20 4.49
C TRP A 1111 10.83 -19.21 5.44
N ASP A 1112 10.48 -18.75 6.64
CA ASP A 1112 9.92 -19.59 7.70
C ASP A 1112 8.39 -19.57 7.69
N GLU A 1113 7.80 -20.72 7.97
CA GLU A 1113 6.36 -20.97 7.82
C GLU A 1113 5.60 -20.59 9.09
N ILE A 1114 4.51 -19.82 8.98
CA ILE A 1114 3.63 -19.49 10.09
C ILE A 1114 2.86 -20.75 10.52
N VAL A 1115 2.91 -21.08 11.81
CA VAL A 1115 2.29 -22.30 12.36
C VAL A 1115 1.28 -22.04 13.49
N GLU A 1116 1.08 -20.77 13.87
CA GLU A 1116 0.06 -20.29 14.81
C GLU A 1116 -0.01 -18.76 14.72
N ILE A 1117 -1.23 -18.24 14.59
CA ILE A 1117 -1.59 -16.84 14.83
C ILE A 1117 -2.69 -16.87 15.90
N THR A 1118 -2.57 -16.07 16.96
CA THR A 1118 -3.55 -16.07 18.07
C THR A 1118 -3.62 -14.68 18.72
N SER A 1119 -4.82 -14.08 18.78
CA SER A 1119 -5.01 -12.82 19.50
C SER A 1119 -4.65 -12.96 20.99
N LEU A 1120 -3.94 -11.96 21.51
CA LEU A 1120 -3.63 -11.75 22.92
C LEU A 1120 -4.51 -10.65 23.54
N GLY A 1121 -5.46 -10.10 22.77
CA GLY A 1121 -6.23 -8.91 23.14
C GLY A 1121 -5.40 -7.63 23.14
N GLU A 1122 -5.90 -6.61 23.83
CA GLU A 1122 -5.28 -5.29 23.89
C GLU A 1122 -3.98 -5.27 24.71
N GLN A 1123 -2.92 -4.71 24.12
CA GLN A 1123 -1.61 -4.53 24.76
C GLN A 1123 -1.05 -3.13 24.47
N PRO A 1124 -0.20 -2.56 25.35
CA PRO A 1124 0.60 -1.39 25.02
C PRO A 1124 1.58 -1.71 23.88
N VAL A 1125 1.54 -0.88 22.83
CA VAL A 1125 2.32 -1.07 21.60
C VAL A 1125 3.23 0.12 21.29
N TYR A 1126 4.31 -0.19 20.57
CA TYR A 1126 5.45 0.66 20.31
C TYR A 1126 5.87 0.47 18.86
N ASP A 1127 6.68 1.39 18.35
CA ASP A 1127 7.20 1.35 16.99
C ASP A 1127 8.51 2.15 16.91
N ALA A 1128 9.32 1.83 15.90
CA ALA A 1128 10.65 2.39 15.68
C ALA A 1128 10.83 2.83 14.23
N THR A 1129 11.64 3.87 14.07
CA THR A 1129 12.07 4.36 12.76
C THR A 1129 13.52 3.94 12.54
N VAL A 1130 13.76 3.13 11.51
CA VAL A 1130 15.09 2.87 10.95
C VAL A 1130 15.23 3.60 9.61
N ASP A 1131 16.33 4.34 9.44
CA ASP A 1131 16.57 5.14 8.22
C ASP A 1131 17.08 4.28 7.04
N GLU A 1132 16.96 4.82 5.83
CA GLU A 1132 17.30 4.23 4.52
C GLU A 1132 16.54 2.94 4.13
N THR A 1133 16.58 1.88 4.94
CA THR A 1133 16.02 0.56 4.58
C THR A 1133 14.58 0.33 5.05
N HIS A 1134 14.08 1.19 5.94
CA HIS A 1134 12.72 1.17 6.47
C HIS A 1134 12.28 -0.17 7.12
N ASN A 1135 13.23 -1.00 7.56
CA ASN A 1135 12.96 -2.28 8.21
C ASN A 1135 14.03 -2.64 9.27
N PHE A 1136 13.75 -3.62 10.11
CA PHE A 1136 14.66 -4.12 11.14
C PHE A 1136 14.37 -5.57 11.54
N THR A 1137 15.37 -6.23 12.14
CA THR A 1137 15.21 -7.56 12.73
C THR A 1137 14.73 -7.46 14.19
N ALA A 1138 13.58 -8.05 14.52
CA ALA A 1138 13.05 -8.16 15.88
C ALA A 1138 12.60 -9.59 16.20
N ASN A 1139 12.93 -10.11 17.40
CA ASN A 1139 12.74 -11.51 17.81
C ASN A 1139 13.28 -12.55 16.79
N GLY A 1140 14.25 -12.14 15.95
CA GLY A 1140 14.76 -12.94 14.84
C GLY A 1140 13.82 -13.07 13.64
N ILE A 1141 12.91 -12.11 13.42
CA ILE A 1141 11.99 -11.97 12.27
C ILE A 1141 12.20 -10.57 11.68
N VAL A 1142 12.02 -10.38 10.37
CA VAL A 1142 12.22 -9.07 9.72
C VAL A 1142 10.89 -8.30 9.66
N MET A 1143 10.91 -7.05 10.16
CA MET A 1143 9.75 -6.20 10.41
C MET A 1143 9.91 -4.83 9.72
N HIS A 1144 8.83 -4.24 9.21
CA HIS A 1144 8.84 -2.93 8.54
C HIS A 1144 8.54 -1.75 9.48
N ASN A 1145 8.96 -0.53 9.11
CA ASN A 1145 8.57 0.73 9.75
C ASN A 1145 7.09 1.13 9.43
N SER A 1146 6.52 2.08 10.17
CA SER A 1146 5.20 2.70 9.87
C SER A 1146 5.18 3.71 8.70
N LEU A 1147 3.97 4.00 8.18
CA LEU A 1147 3.70 4.87 7.01
C LEU A 1147 4.15 6.34 7.14
N GLU A 1148 4.19 6.89 8.36
CA GLU A 1148 4.31 8.34 8.61
C GLU A 1148 5.66 8.98 8.22
N GLN A 1149 6.56 8.21 7.61
CA GLN A 1149 7.99 8.54 7.56
C GLN A 1149 8.39 9.45 6.39
N ASP A 1150 7.72 9.36 5.24
CA ASP A 1150 8.09 10.15 4.04
C ASP A 1150 7.83 11.65 4.19
N ALA A 1151 6.82 12.02 5.00
CA ALA A 1151 6.47 13.41 5.26
C ALA A 1151 7.52 14.11 6.13
N ASP A 1152 8.07 15.22 5.67
CA ASP A 1152 8.98 16.05 6.48
C ASP A 1152 8.24 16.87 7.53
N MET A 1153 6.95 17.13 7.29
CA MET A 1153 6.08 17.89 8.17
C MET A 1153 4.71 17.24 8.29
N VAL A 1154 4.14 17.22 9.50
CA VAL A 1154 2.78 16.73 9.77
C VAL A 1154 2.05 17.76 10.63
N VAL A 1155 0.93 18.27 10.13
CA VAL A 1155 0.03 19.19 10.82
C VAL A 1155 -1.29 18.48 11.08
N LEU A 1156 -1.69 18.35 12.34
CA LEU A 1156 -2.96 17.75 12.76
C LEU A 1156 -3.93 18.86 13.19
N ILE A 1157 -5.15 18.88 12.67
CA ILE A 1157 -6.19 19.83 13.09
C ILE A 1157 -6.98 19.25 14.27
N HIS A 1158 -6.99 19.98 15.37
CA HIS A 1158 -7.91 19.75 16.48
C HIS A 1158 -8.89 20.92 16.63
N ARG A 1159 -10.13 20.59 16.99
CA ARG A 1159 -11.22 21.54 17.23
C ARG A 1159 -11.92 21.14 18.52
N PRO A 1160 -11.73 21.89 19.63
CA PRO A 1160 -12.37 21.58 20.91
C PRO A 1160 -13.91 21.64 20.80
N ASP A 1161 -14.40 22.68 20.12
CA ASP A 1161 -15.82 22.95 19.85
C ASP A 1161 -16.54 21.86 19.01
N ALA A 1162 -15.79 21.02 18.30
CA ALA A 1162 -16.32 19.89 17.55
C ALA A 1162 -16.71 18.69 18.45
N PHE A 1163 -16.44 18.77 19.76
CA PHE A 1163 -16.80 17.77 20.76
C PHE A 1163 -17.73 18.33 21.84
N GLU A 1164 -17.45 19.53 22.35
CA GLU A 1164 -18.19 20.16 23.44
C GLU A 1164 -18.68 21.54 23.03
N ARG A 1165 -20.01 21.72 22.97
CA ARG A 1165 -20.68 22.92 22.44
C ARG A 1165 -20.49 24.16 23.32
N ASP A 1166 -20.23 23.94 24.61
CA ASP A 1166 -19.98 24.97 25.62
C ASP A 1166 -18.47 25.12 25.93
N ASP A 1167 -17.58 24.58 25.09
CA ASP A 1167 -16.13 24.76 25.27
C ASP A 1167 -15.78 26.27 25.21
N PRO A 1168 -15.04 26.81 26.20
CA PRO A 1168 -14.69 28.22 26.25
C PRO A 1168 -13.86 28.72 25.05
N ARG A 1169 -13.32 27.81 24.24
CA ARG A 1169 -12.54 28.06 23.00
C ARG A 1169 -13.39 27.94 21.73
N MET A 1170 -14.72 28.07 21.82
CA MET A 1170 -15.62 28.01 20.66
C MET A 1170 -15.18 28.99 19.55
N GLY A 1171 -14.96 28.48 18.34
CA GLY A 1171 -14.43 29.24 17.21
C GLY A 1171 -12.92 29.16 17.02
N GLU A 1172 -12.17 28.53 17.93
CA GLU A 1172 -10.75 28.24 17.78
C GLU A 1172 -10.49 26.86 17.16
N ALA A 1173 -9.32 26.68 16.57
CA ALA A 1173 -8.76 25.39 16.17
C ALA A 1173 -7.26 25.37 16.49
N ASP A 1174 -6.78 24.21 16.93
CA ASP A 1174 -5.36 23.96 17.18
C ASP A 1174 -4.76 23.31 15.92
N LEU A 1175 -3.81 23.99 15.27
CA LEU A 1175 -2.91 23.42 14.28
C LEU A 1175 -1.71 22.82 15.00
N ILE A 1176 -1.76 21.51 15.22
CA ILE A 1176 -0.73 20.76 15.96
C ILE A 1176 0.34 20.30 14.96
N LEU A 1177 1.47 21.00 14.93
CA LEU A 1177 2.66 20.59 14.18
C LEU A 1177 3.29 19.38 14.91
N ALA A 1178 2.80 18.19 14.61
CA ALA A 1178 3.11 16.96 15.32
C ALA A 1178 4.43 16.29 14.85
N LYS A 1179 4.86 16.55 13.61
CA LYS A 1179 6.17 16.19 13.08
C LYS A 1179 6.75 17.37 12.32
N HIS A 1180 8.03 17.67 12.53
CA HIS A 1180 8.79 18.64 11.75
C HIS A 1180 10.25 18.15 11.68
N ARG A 1181 10.76 17.88 10.48
CA ARG A 1181 12.10 17.29 10.28
C ARG A 1181 13.24 18.30 10.39
N ALA A 1182 12.96 19.58 10.11
CA ALA A 1182 13.96 20.66 10.04
C ALA A 1182 13.87 21.67 11.20
N GLY A 1183 12.94 21.49 12.15
CA GLY A 1183 12.71 22.44 13.24
C GLY A 1183 11.83 21.87 14.36
N PRO A 1184 11.41 22.71 15.32
CA PRO A 1184 10.62 22.26 16.47
C PRO A 1184 9.18 21.90 16.07
N THR A 1185 8.57 21.03 16.88
CA THR A 1185 7.12 20.79 16.92
C THR A 1185 6.44 21.82 17.82
N SER A 1186 5.19 22.18 17.52
CA SER A 1186 4.43 23.19 18.27
C SER A 1186 2.91 22.98 18.11
N THR A 1187 2.10 23.72 18.87
CA THR A 1187 0.69 23.95 18.51
C THR A 1187 0.48 25.44 18.28
N VAL A 1188 -0.11 25.77 17.13
CA VAL A 1188 -0.56 27.13 16.80
C VAL A 1188 -2.08 27.19 16.94
N THR A 1189 -2.61 28.19 17.64
CA THR A 1189 -4.05 28.40 17.75
C THR A 1189 -4.49 29.36 16.64
N VAL A 1190 -5.52 28.99 15.88
CA VAL A 1190 -6.11 29.82 14.82
C VAL A 1190 -7.62 29.95 15.05
N ALA A 1191 -8.24 31.03 14.58
CA ALA A 1191 -9.69 31.14 14.55
C ALA A 1191 -10.23 30.45 13.29
N HIS A 1192 -11.18 29.52 13.46
CA HIS A 1192 -11.86 28.89 12.33
C HIS A 1192 -13.11 29.70 11.94
N GLN A 1193 -13.21 30.08 10.67
CA GLN A 1193 -14.34 30.82 10.11
C GLN A 1193 -14.95 30.01 8.97
N LEU A 1194 -15.39 28.79 9.30
CA LEU A 1194 -15.85 27.79 8.33
C LEU A 1194 -17.08 28.24 7.52
N HIS A 1195 -17.88 29.16 8.05
CA HIS A 1195 -18.97 29.84 7.32
C HIS A 1195 -18.48 30.72 6.16
N TYR A 1196 -17.22 31.16 6.19
CA TYR A 1196 -16.49 31.78 5.07
C TYR A 1196 -15.55 30.78 4.36
N SER A 1197 -15.52 29.50 4.75
CA SER A 1197 -14.57 28.47 4.27
C SER A 1197 -13.10 28.85 4.41
N ARG A 1198 -12.71 29.29 5.62
CA ARG A 1198 -11.31 29.62 5.94
C ARG A 1198 -10.97 29.47 7.42
N PHE A 1199 -9.69 29.36 7.71
CA PHE A 1199 -9.07 29.66 8.99
C PHE A 1199 -8.35 31.02 8.91
N VAL A 1200 -8.13 31.67 10.05
CA VAL A 1200 -7.38 32.94 10.16
C VAL A 1200 -6.57 32.96 11.45
N ASP A 1201 -5.48 33.73 11.49
CA ASP A 1201 -4.73 33.98 12.73
C ASP A 1201 -5.63 34.57 13.83
N MET A 1202 -5.26 34.29 15.07
CA MET A 1202 -5.83 34.98 16.24
C MET A 1202 -5.45 36.46 16.20
N ALA A 1203 -6.31 37.31 16.77
CA ALA A 1203 -5.99 38.73 16.89
C ALA A 1203 -4.84 38.92 17.91
N GLN A 1204 -3.72 39.50 17.47
CA GLN A 1204 -2.67 39.95 18.38
C GLN A 1204 -3.17 41.13 19.23
N GLU A 1205 -2.87 41.12 20.54
CA GLU A 1205 -3.13 42.23 21.48
C GLU A 1205 -2.13 43.39 21.32
#